data_AF-A0A6M5YVU1-F1
#
_entry.id   AF-A0A6M5YVU1-F1
#
_cell.length_a   1.000
_cell.length_b   1.000
_cell.length_c   1.000
_cell.angle_alpha   90.00
_cell.angle_beta   90.00
_cell.angle_gamma   90.00
#
_symmetry.space_group_name_H-M   'P 1'
#
loop_
_entity.id
_entity.type
_entity.pdbx_description
1 polymer ?
#
loop_
_entity_poly.entity_id
_entity_poly.type
_entity_poly.pdbx_seq_one_letter_code
_entity_poly.pdbx_strand_id
1 'polypeptide(L)'
;MIRSFFAVLAFCGFSVACAAETPAAVSLTALDGKPTTLATHGGKSVTVVVFTSFDCPVATSYLAPLDEFAKRHAEKGVRVVLVCPTDDKRDAVAKAAAGFKLVVPVLLDPKKELAGLLKAEITPEAFVLDTDGKVLYRGRIDDGYSARLKKNPTVTSHDLADAVTAVLAGKSVTAARTKAIGCPIDYDTTVRGGAVTFHKHVAPILNAQCVVCHRAGEVGPFSLTTYQQAKKWAADIKEYTANRTMPPWMPAAGVAMKGERKLTREEVATLAAWADGGAPEGDPKDAPKAPDFGDGWRHGKPDLILGAHDDFTLGPTGNDLFRCFVLPTGLTEDRWIVGYDVKPGNPRVVHHTLHFFDTSGQGRALEQKQQARDKSRLVDIGPGYTSAMGVGFVPAPSKAGEGPKFGGLGGWAPGQAPQFVPAGAGWLLPKGADFIIQTHYHRDGKFGTDRTQVGLYFAKGPVEQPWQTLIINGMKAWEKIPAGKSAYTARGGFYLHADAVLHNVLPHMHLLGKSVTVTMTPPGGKPVVLVDIPAWDYKWQETYWFAEPIRAKAGTRLDVTATFDNSAANANNPTKPPREVPYGEETTDEMLFAFFGATSTTKPSSPIKTYAFPPDGALATGPVAGKLTPVLEGLVGTWDTTIDFKLGGRTIKLTGNEVAETAFGGKYIRALAKNSADERGAIFLITFDPAANTYRNWMYDSLGTEIAWTGTHDAKTNEITWAADIADGIRGEMKWKFVASGGFTWDLVIGPRDKPMLEMSGDRSAKKK
;
A
#
# COMPACT_ATOMS: atom_id res chain seq x y z
N MET A 1 61.28 87.56 -0.58
CA MET A 1 60.71 86.67 0.45
C MET A 1 59.21 86.57 0.23
N ILE A 2 58.68 85.37 0.45
CA ILE A 2 57.49 84.78 -0.16
C ILE A 2 56.18 85.47 0.25
N ARG A 3 55.34 85.75 -0.74
CA ARG A 3 53.93 86.15 -0.59
C ARG A 3 53.04 84.91 -0.73
N SER A 4 52.20 84.67 0.27
CA SER A 4 51.15 83.65 0.27
C SER A 4 49.97 84.09 -0.61
N PHE A 5 49.50 83.18 -1.46
CA PHE A 5 48.20 83.28 -2.14
C PHE A 5 47.45 81.95 -2.01
N PHE A 6 46.17 82.06 -1.66
CA PHE A 6 45.18 80.99 -1.57
C PHE A 6 44.92 80.34 -2.94
N ALA A 7 44.71 79.02 -2.95
CA ALA A 7 43.94 78.34 -3.99
C ALA A 7 43.17 77.17 -3.38
N VAL A 8 41.85 77.30 -3.34
CA VAL A 8 40.88 76.23 -3.10
C VAL A 8 40.64 75.54 -4.44
N LEU A 9 41.01 74.26 -4.57
CA LEU A 9 40.64 73.43 -5.71
C LEU A 9 39.40 72.60 -5.35
N ALA A 10 38.31 72.84 -6.08
CA ALA A 10 37.13 71.99 -6.09
C ALA A 10 37.42 70.71 -6.89
N PHE A 11 37.30 69.55 -6.25
CA PHE A 11 37.32 68.26 -6.93
C PHE A 11 35.89 67.90 -7.34
N CYS A 12 35.58 67.97 -8.64
CA CYS A 12 34.39 67.36 -9.21
C CYS A 12 34.53 65.84 -9.15
N GLY A 13 33.80 65.19 -8.22
CA GLY A 13 33.61 63.75 -8.21
C GLY A 13 32.62 63.35 -9.31
N PHE A 14 33.10 62.71 -10.37
CA PHE A 14 32.26 61.91 -11.26
C PHE A 14 31.81 60.66 -10.49
N SER A 15 30.59 60.69 -9.95
CA SER A 15 29.91 59.48 -9.49
C SER A 15 29.43 58.70 -10.72
N VAL A 16 30.18 57.66 -11.11
CA VAL A 16 29.63 56.61 -11.96
C VAL A 16 28.61 55.87 -11.12
N ALA A 17 27.33 56.25 -11.24
CA ALA A 17 26.25 55.43 -10.76
C ALA A 17 26.21 54.17 -11.62
N CYS A 18 26.74 53.05 -11.12
CA CYS A 18 26.36 51.74 -11.63
C CYS A 18 24.84 51.64 -11.45
N ALA A 19 24.08 51.72 -12.56
CA ALA A 19 22.66 51.42 -12.54
C ALA A 19 22.51 50.00 -11.99
N ALA A 20 21.80 49.84 -10.87
CA ALA A 20 21.44 48.51 -10.38
C ALA A 20 20.62 47.82 -11.47
N GLU A 21 21.05 46.65 -11.94
CA GLU A 21 20.31 45.87 -12.91
C GLU A 21 18.93 45.52 -12.32
N THR A 22 17.88 46.01 -12.98
CA THR A 22 16.50 45.70 -12.58
C THR A 22 16.15 44.29 -13.06
N PRO A 23 15.28 43.54 -12.35
CA PRO A 23 14.83 42.22 -12.80
C PRO A 23 14.27 42.21 -14.23
N ALA A 24 13.70 43.35 -14.66
CA ALA A 24 13.18 43.57 -16.00
C ALA A 24 14.26 43.51 -17.11
N ALA A 25 15.51 43.85 -16.80
CA ALA A 25 16.60 43.99 -17.76
C ALA A 25 17.45 42.72 -17.95
N VAL A 26 17.28 41.71 -17.09
CA VAL A 26 18.07 40.46 -17.16
C VAL A 26 17.81 39.74 -18.48
N SER A 27 18.90 39.35 -19.16
CA SER A 27 18.83 38.58 -20.41
C SER A 27 18.63 37.10 -20.10
N LEU A 28 17.47 36.58 -20.48
CA LEU A 28 17.09 35.18 -20.39
C LEU A 28 17.10 34.54 -21.78
N THR A 29 17.14 33.22 -21.85
CA THR A 29 17.08 32.50 -23.13
C THR A 29 15.77 31.73 -23.26
N ALA A 30 14.95 32.05 -24.26
CA ALA A 30 13.74 31.27 -24.54
C ALA A 30 14.10 29.88 -25.12
N LEU A 31 13.16 28.92 -25.08
CA LEU A 31 13.39 27.57 -25.64
C LEU A 31 13.71 27.57 -27.14
N ASP A 32 13.24 28.56 -27.91
CA ASP A 32 13.60 28.74 -29.33
C ASP A 32 15.04 29.27 -29.52
N GLY A 33 15.75 29.57 -28.43
CA GLY A 33 17.12 30.06 -28.41
C GLY A 33 17.25 31.58 -28.50
N LYS A 34 16.14 32.32 -28.59
CA LYS A 34 16.19 33.78 -28.66
C LYS A 34 16.44 34.38 -27.27
N PRO A 35 17.36 35.34 -27.14
CA PRO A 35 17.46 36.18 -25.96
C PRO A 35 16.14 36.92 -25.75
N THR A 36 15.68 36.99 -24.51
CA THR A 36 14.48 37.70 -24.12
C THR A 36 14.69 38.31 -22.73
N THR A 37 13.83 39.24 -22.34
CA THR A 37 13.86 39.86 -21.01
C THR A 37 12.47 39.80 -20.38
N LEU A 38 12.41 40.10 -19.08
CA LEU A 38 11.12 40.29 -18.41
C LEU A 38 10.46 41.63 -18.78
N ALA A 39 11.21 42.56 -19.40
CA ALA A 39 10.72 43.87 -19.83
C ALA A 39 9.46 43.77 -20.72
N THR A 40 8.55 44.68 -20.43
CA THR A 40 7.15 44.77 -20.83
C THR A 40 6.88 44.41 -22.30
N HIS A 41 6.11 43.35 -22.50
CA HIS A 41 5.32 43.15 -23.72
C HIS A 41 3.87 43.59 -23.43
N GLY A 42 3.48 44.74 -24.00
CA GLY A 42 2.10 45.01 -24.41
C GLY A 42 1.04 45.34 -23.35
N GLY A 43 1.27 46.33 -22.46
CA GLY A 43 0.17 46.94 -21.69
C GLY A 43 -0.47 46.06 -20.61
N LYS A 44 0.23 45.02 -20.14
CA LYS A 44 -0.21 44.16 -19.02
C LYS A 44 0.19 44.75 -17.66
N SER A 45 -0.70 44.65 -16.69
CA SER A 45 -0.55 45.28 -15.37
C SER A 45 0.38 44.53 -14.41
N VAL A 46 0.57 43.21 -14.59
CA VAL A 46 1.32 42.37 -13.63
C VAL A 46 2.06 41.23 -14.35
N THR A 47 3.31 40.95 -13.93
CA THR A 47 4.08 39.78 -14.39
C THR A 47 4.31 38.81 -13.24
N VAL A 48 3.85 37.57 -13.40
CA VAL A 48 4.12 36.44 -12.50
C VAL A 48 5.31 35.66 -13.05
N VAL A 49 6.40 35.64 -12.29
CA VAL A 49 7.59 34.82 -12.55
C VAL A 49 7.54 33.62 -11.64
N VAL A 50 7.57 32.41 -12.19
CA VAL A 50 7.71 31.19 -11.38
C VAL A 50 9.03 30.53 -11.72
N PHE A 51 9.94 30.48 -10.75
CA PHE A 51 11.15 29.66 -10.88
C PHE A 51 10.74 28.20 -10.82
N THR A 52 11.15 27.41 -11.81
CA THR A 52 10.76 26.00 -11.95
C THR A 52 11.95 25.13 -12.35
N SER A 53 11.77 23.81 -12.23
CA SER A 53 12.71 22.81 -12.70
C SER A 53 11.95 21.59 -13.21
N PHE A 54 12.36 21.05 -14.35
CA PHE A 54 11.77 19.84 -14.91
C PHE A 54 12.29 18.55 -14.25
N ASP A 55 13.34 18.66 -13.44
CA ASP A 55 13.85 17.56 -12.60
C ASP A 55 13.19 17.54 -11.21
N CYS A 56 12.45 18.60 -10.85
CA CYS A 56 11.81 18.70 -9.56
C CYS A 56 10.37 18.13 -9.60
N PRO A 57 10.03 17.07 -8.85
CA PRO A 57 8.69 16.50 -8.85
C PRO A 57 7.64 17.49 -8.34
N VAL A 58 7.99 18.33 -7.35
CA VAL A 58 7.09 19.39 -6.89
C VAL A 58 6.80 20.39 -8.01
N ALA A 59 7.85 20.94 -8.62
CA ALA A 59 7.70 21.98 -9.64
C ALA A 59 6.94 21.45 -10.87
N THR A 60 7.25 20.24 -11.31
CA THR A 60 6.53 19.59 -12.42
C THR A 60 5.06 19.33 -12.14
N SER A 61 4.69 19.05 -10.88
CA SER A 61 3.28 18.89 -10.49
C SER A 61 2.46 20.17 -10.58
N TYR A 62 3.10 21.35 -10.55
CA TYR A 62 2.45 22.65 -10.69
C TYR A 62 2.39 23.19 -12.13
N LEU A 63 3.06 22.55 -13.09
CA LEU A 63 3.14 23.07 -14.45
C LEU A 63 1.76 23.18 -15.13
N ALA A 64 0.92 22.14 -15.02
CA ALA A 64 -0.44 22.18 -15.57
C ALA A 64 -1.36 23.17 -14.83
N PRO A 65 -1.41 23.20 -13.47
CA PRO A 65 -2.13 24.24 -12.74
C PRO A 65 -1.71 25.68 -13.10
N LEU A 66 -0.40 25.92 -13.26
CA LEU A 66 0.13 27.22 -13.64
C LEU A 66 -0.23 27.61 -15.07
N ASP A 67 -0.25 26.65 -16.00
CA ASP A 67 -0.67 26.88 -17.38
C ASP A 67 -2.16 27.25 -17.46
N GLU A 68 -3.01 26.55 -16.71
CA GLU A 68 -4.43 26.89 -16.57
C GLU A 68 -4.64 28.25 -15.89
N PHE A 69 -3.86 28.53 -14.84
CA PHE A 69 -3.86 29.82 -14.17
C PHE A 69 -3.51 30.95 -15.15
N ALA A 70 -2.46 30.77 -15.96
CA ALA A 70 -2.04 31.75 -16.94
C ALA A 70 -3.13 32.03 -17.99
N LYS A 71 -3.78 30.98 -18.51
CA LYS A 71 -4.89 31.10 -19.45
C LYS A 71 -6.05 31.92 -18.88
N ARG A 72 -6.46 31.63 -17.63
CA ARG A 72 -7.57 32.32 -16.96
C ARG A 72 -7.31 33.79 -16.62
N HIS A 73 -6.05 34.19 -16.53
CA HIS A 73 -5.67 35.55 -16.13
C HIS A 73 -5.05 36.38 -17.26
N ALA A 74 -4.87 35.80 -18.45
CA ALA A 74 -4.26 36.48 -19.59
C ALA A 74 -5.03 37.74 -20.01
N GLU A 75 -6.36 37.67 -20.08
CA GLU A 75 -7.26 38.78 -20.44
C GLU A 75 -7.35 39.85 -19.33
N LYS A 76 -7.00 39.49 -18.09
CA LYS A 76 -6.98 40.40 -16.93
C LYS A 76 -5.66 41.16 -16.79
N GLY A 77 -4.81 41.15 -17.83
CA GLY A 77 -3.53 41.83 -17.81
C GLY A 77 -2.45 41.13 -17.00
N VAL A 78 -2.58 39.82 -16.73
CA VAL A 78 -1.52 39.03 -16.07
C VAL A 78 -0.69 38.30 -17.13
N ARG A 79 0.64 38.40 -17.02
CA ARG A 79 1.59 37.58 -17.77
C ARG A 79 2.20 36.56 -16.82
N VAL A 80 2.22 35.29 -17.19
CA VAL A 80 2.95 34.26 -16.43
C VAL A 80 4.16 33.83 -17.26
N VAL A 81 5.30 33.65 -16.63
CA VAL A 81 6.52 33.09 -17.23
C VAL A 81 7.15 32.07 -16.29
N LEU A 82 7.65 30.97 -16.85
CA LEU A 82 8.42 29.96 -16.12
C LEU A 82 9.91 30.20 -16.36
N VAL A 83 10.71 30.26 -15.30
CA VAL A 83 12.16 30.49 -15.39
C VAL A 83 12.89 29.27 -14.82
N CYS A 84 13.80 28.68 -15.58
CA CYS A 84 14.63 27.54 -15.17
C CYS A 84 16.03 28.03 -14.80
N PRO A 85 16.36 28.13 -13.49
CA PRO A 85 17.70 28.53 -13.03
C PRO A 85 18.66 27.34 -13.08
N THR A 86 18.97 26.86 -14.29
CA THR A 86 19.76 25.64 -14.53
C THR A 86 20.87 25.86 -15.54
N ASP A 87 22.02 25.25 -15.30
CA ASP A 87 23.14 25.12 -16.23
C ASP A 87 22.97 23.95 -17.22
N ASP A 88 21.87 23.20 -17.13
CA ASP A 88 21.51 22.17 -18.10
C ASP A 88 21.41 22.74 -19.51
N LYS A 89 21.80 21.93 -20.51
CA LYS A 89 21.70 22.31 -21.92
C LYS A 89 20.25 22.61 -22.32
N ARG A 90 20.04 23.70 -23.06
CA ARG A 90 18.72 24.13 -23.57
C ARG A 90 17.90 23.00 -24.20
N ASP A 91 18.51 22.16 -25.02
CA ASP A 91 17.78 21.09 -25.72
C ASP A 91 17.26 20.02 -24.75
N ALA A 92 17.95 19.78 -23.63
CA ALA A 92 17.48 18.87 -22.57
C ALA A 92 16.26 19.46 -21.86
N VAL A 93 16.31 20.75 -21.51
CA VAL A 93 15.19 21.49 -20.91
C VAL A 93 13.99 21.53 -21.88
N ALA A 94 14.22 21.81 -23.16
CA ALA A 94 13.17 21.84 -24.18
C ALA A 94 12.50 20.47 -24.35
N LYS A 95 13.27 19.38 -24.38
CA LYS A 95 12.75 18.01 -24.44
C LYS A 95 11.89 17.68 -23.22
N ALA A 96 12.33 18.07 -22.02
CA ALA A 96 11.57 17.86 -20.79
C ALA A 96 10.27 18.69 -20.78
N ALA A 97 10.32 19.95 -21.21
CA ALA A 97 9.17 20.85 -21.30
C ALA A 97 8.12 20.40 -22.32
N ALA A 98 8.54 19.84 -23.45
CA ALA A 98 7.65 19.38 -24.52
C ALA A 98 6.60 18.36 -24.03
N GLY A 99 6.96 17.53 -23.05
CA GLY A 99 6.05 16.54 -22.46
C GLY A 99 4.85 17.13 -21.70
N PHE A 100 4.85 18.42 -21.40
CA PHE A 100 3.79 19.09 -20.64
C PHE A 100 2.87 19.97 -21.51
N LYS A 101 3.20 20.16 -22.79
CA LYS A 101 2.40 20.94 -23.77
C LYS A 101 2.00 22.34 -23.25
N LEU A 102 2.94 23.03 -22.60
CA LEU A 102 2.71 24.32 -21.96
C LEU A 102 2.52 25.43 -23.00
N VAL A 103 1.56 26.31 -22.74
CA VAL A 103 1.37 27.59 -23.44
C VAL A 103 2.21 28.68 -22.76
N VAL A 104 2.41 28.58 -21.46
CA VAL A 104 3.26 29.51 -20.70
C VAL A 104 4.70 29.44 -21.21
N PRO A 105 5.35 30.58 -21.50
CA PRO A 105 6.72 30.60 -21.97
C PRO A 105 7.69 30.10 -20.89
N VAL A 106 8.64 29.26 -21.32
CA VAL A 106 9.73 28.73 -20.50
C VAL A 106 11.03 29.42 -20.91
N LEU A 107 11.70 30.03 -19.93
CA LEU A 107 12.93 30.80 -20.09
C LEU A 107 14.04 30.16 -19.27
N LEU A 108 15.26 30.15 -19.79
CA LEU A 108 16.45 29.68 -19.08
C LEU A 108 17.19 30.86 -18.44
N ASP A 109 17.62 30.66 -17.20
CA ASP A 109 18.52 31.54 -16.44
C ASP A 109 19.80 30.77 -16.07
N PRO A 110 20.70 30.50 -17.05
CA PRO A 110 21.83 29.59 -16.86
C PRO A 110 22.88 30.10 -15.87
N LYS A 111 22.96 31.42 -15.71
CA LYS A 111 23.86 32.06 -14.75
C LYS A 111 23.21 32.35 -13.41
N LYS A 112 21.91 32.04 -13.25
CA LYS A 112 21.12 32.30 -12.05
C LYS A 112 21.11 33.78 -11.68
N GLU A 113 21.22 34.67 -12.66
CA GLU A 113 21.30 36.13 -12.48
C GLU A 113 19.95 36.67 -12.01
N LEU A 114 18.86 36.28 -12.68
CA LEU A 114 17.50 36.67 -12.29
C LEU A 114 17.12 36.01 -10.96
N ALA A 115 17.46 34.73 -10.78
CA ALA A 115 17.24 34.01 -9.53
C ALA A 115 17.94 34.71 -8.35
N GLY A 116 19.20 35.13 -8.52
CA GLY A 116 19.97 35.87 -7.52
C GLY A 116 19.37 37.24 -7.21
N LEU A 117 18.97 38.01 -8.24
CA LEU A 117 18.35 39.33 -8.06
C LEU A 117 17.02 39.27 -7.31
N LEU A 118 16.16 38.30 -7.66
CA LEU A 118 14.89 38.06 -6.96
C LEU A 118 15.08 37.28 -5.64
N LYS A 119 16.31 36.86 -5.35
CA LYS A 119 16.67 36.02 -4.20
C LYS A 119 15.84 34.75 -4.12
N ALA A 120 15.51 34.14 -5.25
CA ALA A 120 14.78 32.88 -5.30
C ALA A 120 15.61 31.78 -4.65
N GLU A 121 15.00 30.92 -3.86
CA GLU A 121 15.72 29.87 -3.11
C GLU A 121 15.28 28.47 -3.54
N ILE A 122 14.06 28.34 -4.05
CA ILE A 122 13.37 27.07 -4.26
C ILE A 122 12.70 27.02 -5.63
N THR A 123 12.52 25.82 -6.17
CA THR A 123 11.66 25.52 -7.32
C THR A 123 10.56 24.52 -6.91
N PRO A 124 9.26 24.83 -7.04
CA PRO A 124 8.72 26.08 -7.57
C PRO A 124 8.67 27.19 -6.52
N GLU A 125 8.99 28.42 -6.94
CA GLU A 125 8.76 29.64 -6.14
C GLU A 125 8.20 30.72 -7.06
N ALA A 126 7.09 31.32 -6.64
CA ALA A 126 6.35 32.30 -7.42
C ALA A 126 6.61 33.72 -6.94
N PHE A 127 6.73 34.63 -7.90
CA PHE A 127 6.95 36.05 -7.70
C PHE A 127 5.91 36.83 -8.50
N VAL A 128 5.23 37.77 -7.86
CA VAL A 128 4.33 38.72 -8.55
C VAL A 128 5.04 40.06 -8.64
N LEU A 129 5.29 40.53 -9.85
CA LEU A 129 5.99 41.77 -10.15
C LEU A 129 5.02 42.79 -10.74
N ASP A 130 5.13 44.06 -10.31
CA ASP A 130 4.46 45.17 -11.00
C ASP A 130 5.19 45.57 -12.29
N THR A 131 4.71 46.63 -12.95
CA THR A 131 5.28 47.15 -14.20
C THR A 131 6.70 47.69 -14.06
N ASP A 132 7.10 48.09 -12.85
CA ASP A 132 8.43 48.62 -12.55
C ASP A 132 9.38 47.49 -12.08
N GLY A 133 8.90 46.25 -12.04
CA GLY A 133 9.66 45.08 -11.60
C GLY A 133 9.74 44.94 -10.08
N LYS A 134 8.94 45.69 -9.31
CA LYS A 134 8.89 45.56 -7.84
C LYS A 134 8.13 44.30 -7.46
N VAL A 135 8.67 43.58 -6.48
CA VAL A 135 8.06 42.36 -5.94
C VAL A 135 6.88 42.71 -5.03
N LEU A 136 5.68 42.34 -5.45
CA LEU A 136 4.42 42.46 -4.70
C LEU A 136 4.09 41.19 -3.89
N TYR A 137 4.58 40.04 -4.35
CA TYR A 137 4.45 38.75 -3.66
C TYR A 137 5.65 37.86 -3.96
N ARG A 138 6.07 37.07 -2.98
CA ARG A 138 7.08 36.01 -3.11
C ARG A 138 6.69 34.80 -2.26
N GLY A 139 6.64 33.61 -2.85
CA GLY A 139 6.55 32.37 -2.07
C GLY A 139 5.95 31.19 -2.80
N ARG A 140 5.18 30.37 -2.08
CA ARG A 140 4.56 29.16 -2.64
C ARG A 140 3.42 29.50 -3.61
N ILE A 141 3.03 28.52 -4.41
CA ILE A 141 1.87 28.64 -5.30
C ILE A 141 0.58 28.42 -4.48
N ASP A 142 0.55 27.33 -3.73
CA ASP A 142 -0.51 26.94 -2.80
C ASP A 142 0.07 26.05 -1.68
N ASP A 143 -0.77 25.55 -0.77
CA ASP A 143 -0.39 24.63 0.31
C ASP A 143 -0.44 23.15 -0.06
N GLY A 144 -0.36 22.79 -1.35
CA GLY A 144 -0.39 21.40 -1.82
C GLY A 144 0.76 20.52 -1.33
N TYR A 145 1.84 21.11 -0.80
CA TYR A 145 2.97 20.38 -0.20
C TYR A 145 3.33 20.93 1.17
N SER A 146 3.57 20.04 2.13
CA SER A 146 4.12 20.37 3.45
C SER A 146 5.64 20.18 3.53
N ALA A 147 6.21 19.35 2.64
CA ALA A 147 7.64 19.21 2.41
C ALA A 147 7.92 18.76 0.96
N ARG A 148 9.19 18.82 0.50
CA ARG A 148 9.61 18.56 -0.90
C ARG A 148 9.06 17.25 -1.49
N LEU A 149 8.90 16.19 -0.70
CA LEU A 149 8.32 14.92 -1.15
C LEU A 149 7.06 14.52 -0.34
N LYS A 150 6.43 15.49 0.35
CA LYS A 150 5.23 15.27 1.17
C LYS A 150 4.09 16.15 0.69
N LYS A 151 3.22 15.57 -0.15
CA LYS A 151 2.01 16.21 -0.65
C LYS A 151 0.91 16.21 0.42
N ASN A 152 0.17 17.31 0.53
CA ASN A 152 -0.99 17.38 1.39
C ASN A 152 -2.20 16.72 0.69
N PRO A 153 -3.07 16.00 1.43
CA PRO A 153 -4.24 15.34 0.84
C PRO A 153 -5.25 16.32 0.23
N THR A 154 -5.26 17.56 0.70
CA THR A 154 -6.19 18.61 0.27
C THR A 154 -5.46 19.95 0.28
N VAL A 155 -5.66 20.74 -0.78
CA VAL A 155 -5.23 22.13 -0.85
C VAL A 155 -6.28 22.99 -0.15
N THR A 156 -5.87 23.79 0.82
CA THR A 156 -6.75 24.67 1.60
C THR A 156 -6.39 26.15 1.46
N SER A 157 -5.26 26.48 0.83
CA SER A 157 -4.76 27.84 0.65
C SER A 157 -4.19 28.02 -0.75
N HIS A 158 -4.54 29.12 -1.43
CA HIS A 158 -4.16 29.38 -2.83
C HIS A 158 -3.35 30.68 -2.95
N ASP A 159 -2.21 30.75 -2.26
CA ASP A 159 -1.50 32.01 -1.98
C ASP A 159 -1.16 32.84 -3.22
N LEU A 160 -0.71 32.22 -4.33
CA LEU A 160 -0.41 32.95 -5.57
C LEU A 160 -1.68 33.52 -6.21
N ALA A 161 -2.77 32.76 -6.22
CA ALA A 161 -4.03 33.21 -6.80
C ALA A 161 -4.64 34.35 -5.97
N ASP A 162 -4.56 34.24 -4.64
CA ASP A 162 -5.01 35.27 -3.72
C ASP A 162 -4.18 36.55 -3.86
N ALA A 163 -2.86 36.43 -3.99
CA ALA A 163 -1.96 37.57 -4.22
C ALA A 163 -2.27 38.29 -5.54
N VAL A 164 -2.40 37.56 -6.65
CA VAL A 164 -2.75 38.16 -7.95
C VAL A 164 -4.13 38.82 -7.89
N THR A 165 -5.10 38.20 -7.24
CA THR A 165 -6.45 38.78 -7.06
C THR A 165 -6.39 40.09 -6.27
N ALA A 166 -5.62 40.14 -5.18
CA ALA A 166 -5.45 41.36 -4.38
C ALA A 166 -4.79 42.48 -5.19
N VAL A 167 -3.72 42.17 -5.94
CA VAL A 167 -3.01 43.13 -6.77
C VAL A 167 -3.91 43.69 -7.87
N LEU A 168 -4.66 42.84 -8.58
CA LEU A 168 -5.61 43.28 -9.62
C LEU A 168 -6.74 44.16 -9.05
N ALA A 169 -7.10 43.96 -7.78
CA ALA A 169 -8.07 44.78 -7.07
C ALA A 169 -7.48 46.08 -6.47
N GLY A 170 -6.19 46.36 -6.68
CA GLY A 170 -5.50 47.50 -6.08
C GLY A 170 -5.34 47.42 -4.55
N LYS A 171 -5.44 46.21 -3.98
CA LYS A 171 -5.32 45.96 -2.54
C LYS A 171 -3.91 45.46 -2.18
N SER A 172 -3.50 45.68 -0.94
CA SER A 172 -2.27 45.09 -0.40
C SER A 172 -2.41 43.57 -0.28
N VAL A 173 -1.35 42.83 -0.61
CA VAL A 173 -1.30 41.38 -0.44
C VAL A 173 -1.12 41.03 1.04
N THR A 174 -2.12 40.39 1.65
CA THR A 174 -2.13 40.05 3.09
C THR A 174 -0.92 39.21 3.52
N ALA A 175 -0.54 38.23 2.71
CA ALA A 175 0.65 37.39 2.90
C ALA A 175 1.66 37.64 1.77
N ALA A 176 2.27 38.83 1.73
CA ALA A 176 3.23 39.21 0.69
C ALA A 176 4.46 38.28 0.61
N ARG A 177 4.74 37.50 1.68
CA ARG A 177 5.75 36.45 1.68
C ARG A 177 5.25 35.15 2.29
N THR A 178 5.40 34.04 1.58
CA THR A 178 5.11 32.69 2.08
C THR A 178 6.31 31.75 1.86
N LYS A 179 6.38 30.65 2.62
CA LYS A 179 7.47 29.67 2.48
C LYS A 179 7.21 28.75 1.28
N ALA A 180 8.02 28.88 0.23
CA ALA A 180 8.03 27.94 -0.89
C ALA A 180 8.51 26.55 -0.46
N ILE A 181 7.91 25.51 -1.04
CA ILE A 181 8.25 24.11 -0.79
C ILE A 181 8.62 23.48 -2.13
N GLY A 182 9.80 22.87 -2.21
CA GLY A 182 10.33 22.36 -3.48
C GLY A 182 11.81 22.04 -3.43
N CYS A 183 12.44 22.02 -4.59
CA CYS A 183 13.86 21.70 -4.77
C CYS A 183 14.71 22.97 -4.68
N PRO A 184 15.82 22.98 -3.92
CA PRO A 184 16.67 24.16 -3.79
C PRO A 184 17.32 24.55 -5.11
N ILE A 185 17.49 25.85 -5.31
CA ILE A 185 18.29 26.40 -6.40
C ILE A 185 19.76 26.32 -5.98
N ASP A 186 20.57 25.59 -6.73
CA ASP A 186 21.99 25.41 -6.41
C ASP A 186 22.78 26.68 -6.76
N TYR A 187 23.10 27.50 -5.75
CA TYR A 187 23.97 28.67 -5.89
C TYR A 187 25.45 28.35 -5.64
N ASP A 188 25.78 27.19 -5.07
CA ASP A 188 27.11 26.88 -4.56
C ASP A 188 27.83 25.84 -5.43
N THR A 189 28.89 26.29 -6.10
CA THR A 189 29.77 25.42 -6.89
C THR A 189 30.96 24.89 -6.09
N THR A 190 31.10 25.27 -4.81
CA THR A 190 32.27 24.87 -4.02
C THR A 190 32.14 23.45 -3.47
N VAL A 191 32.84 22.52 -4.13
CA VAL A 191 33.10 21.18 -3.58
C VAL A 191 34.07 21.31 -2.41
N ARG A 192 33.60 21.05 -1.19
CA ARG A 192 34.50 20.92 -0.04
C ARG A 192 35.17 19.55 -0.12
N GLY A 193 36.50 19.51 -0.14
CA GLY A 193 37.25 18.25 -0.07
C GLY A 193 36.87 17.50 1.21
N GLY A 194 36.35 16.29 1.06
CA GLY A 194 35.90 15.44 2.17
C GLY A 194 36.45 14.02 2.04
N ALA A 195 36.63 13.33 3.17
CA ALA A 195 37.13 11.96 3.21
C ALA A 195 36.15 10.94 2.58
N VAL A 196 34.84 11.25 2.59
CA VAL A 196 33.79 10.43 1.98
C VAL A 196 33.39 11.05 0.65
N THR A 197 33.48 10.29 -0.43
CA THR A 197 33.24 10.74 -1.82
C THR A 197 32.19 9.89 -2.53
N PHE A 198 31.57 10.46 -3.57
CA PHE A 198 30.51 9.80 -4.31
C PHE A 198 30.98 8.49 -4.95
N HIS A 199 32.02 8.54 -5.78
CA HIS A 199 32.46 7.37 -6.56
C HIS A 199 32.90 6.21 -5.68
N LYS A 200 33.72 6.47 -4.66
CA LYS A 200 34.30 5.43 -3.81
C LYS A 200 33.34 4.86 -2.77
N HIS A 201 32.51 5.72 -2.16
CA HIS A 201 31.78 5.34 -0.94
C HIS A 201 30.25 5.35 -1.10
N VAL A 202 29.68 6.28 -1.87
CA VAL A 202 28.22 6.44 -1.96
C VAL A 202 27.62 5.66 -3.13
N ALA A 203 28.26 5.70 -4.30
CA ALA A 203 27.80 5.00 -5.49
C ALA A 203 27.59 3.50 -5.26
N PRO A 204 28.43 2.76 -4.51
CA PRO A 204 28.16 1.35 -4.20
C PRO A 204 26.84 1.15 -3.43
N ILE A 205 26.57 2.01 -2.44
CA ILE A 205 25.35 1.96 -1.62
C ILE A 205 24.12 2.28 -2.49
N LEU A 206 24.16 3.37 -3.25
CA LEU A 206 23.04 3.76 -4.11
C LEU A 206 22.77 2.71 -5.19
N ASN A 207 23.81 2.17 -5.82
CA ASN A 207 23.68 1.12 -6.83
C ASN A 207 22.99 -0.13 -6.29
N ALA A 208 23.32 -0.53 -5.06
CA ALA A 208 22.76 -1.72 -4.43
C ALA A 208 21.33 -1.51 -3.92
N GLN A 209 21.02 -0.33 -3.36
CA GLN A 209 19.81 -0.13 -2.56
C GLN A 209 18.78 0.82 -3.17
N CYS A 210 19.19 1.70 -4.09
CA CYS A 210 18.34 2.81 -4.55
C CYS A 210 18.12 2.81 -6.06
N VAL A 211 19.16 2.53 -6.86
CA VAL A 211 19.16 2.69 -8.32
C VAL A 211 18.19 1.75 -9.03
N VAL A 212 17.82 0.62 -8.41
CA VAL A 212 16.78 -0.28 -8.94
C VAL A 212 15.47 0.46 -9.22
N CYS A 213 15.10 1.42 -8.36
CA CYS A 213 13.91 2.26 -8.52
C CYS A 213 14.25 3.68 -9.00
N HIS A 214 15.38 4.24 -8.55
CA HIS A 214 15.82 5.60 -8.88
C HIS A 214 16.71 5.65 -10.12
N ARG A 215 16.14 5.26 -11.27
CA ARG A 215 16.76 5.37 -12.59
C ARG A 215 15.73 5.80 -13.62
N ALA A 216 16.20 6.32 -14.75
CA ALA A 216 15.33 6.82 -15.80
C ALA A 216 14.31 5.76 -16.26
N GLY A 217 13.03 6.14 -16.27
CA GLY A 217 11.93 5.28 -16.71
C GLY A 217 11.34 4.37 -15.64
N GLU A 218 11.89 4.33 -14.43
CA GLU A 218 11.36 3.53 -13.32
C GLU A 218 10.48 4.35 -12.35
N VAL A 219 9.95 3.71 -11.31
CA VAL A 219 9.02 4.30 -10.33
C VAL A 219 9.60 5.48 -9.55
N GLY A 220 10.93 5.55 -9.41
CA GLY A 220 11.59 6.62 -8.67
C GLY A 220 11.31 7.98 -9.33
N PRO A 221 10.86 9.00 -8.59
CA PRO A 221 10.48 10.29 -9.18
C PRO A 221 11.67 11.07 -9.75
N PHE A 222 12.89 10.63 -9.46
CA PHE A 222 14.15 11.15 -9.96
C PHE A 222 15.19 10.02 -10.06
N SER A 223 16.20 10.24 -10.90
CA SER A 223 17.31 9.31 -11.09
C SER A 223 18.43 9.57 -10.08
N LEU A 224 19.17 8.52 -9.71
CA LEU A 224 20.35 8.54 -8.83
C LEU A 224 21.56 7.85 -9.47
N THR A 225 21.54 7.61 -10.78
CA THR A 225 22.56 6.82 -11.49
C THR A 225 23.88 7.56 -11.73
N THR A 226 23.92 8.89 -11.55
CA THR A 226 25.12 9.71 -11.73
C THR A 226 25.36 10.62 -10.52
N TYR A 227 26.61 11.09 -10.38
CA TYR A 227 26.97 12.04 -9.33
C TYR A 227 26.10 13.30 -9.35
N GLN A 228 25.97 13.95 -10.52
CA GLN A 228 25.20 15.18 -10.67
C GLN A 228 23.74 15.00 -10.28
N GLN A 229 23.18 13.84 -10.57
CA GLN A 229 21.83 13.48 -10.16
C GLN A 229 21.76 13.28 -8.64
N ALA A 230 22.65 12.49 -8.04
CA ALA A 230 22.65 12.24 -6.60
C ALA A 230 22.91 13.50 -5.76
N LYS A 231 23.84 14.38 -6.19
CA LYS A 231 24.18 15.63 -5.48
C LYS A 231 22.96 16.51 -5.25
N LYS A 232 22.07 16.63 -6.24
CA LYS A 232 20.79 17.40 -6.18
C LYS A 232 19.83 16.92 -5.07
N TRP A 233 20.07 15.72 -4.53
CA TRP A 233 19.25 15.06 -3.52
C TRP A 233 20.05 14.67 -2.27
N ALA A 234 21.29 15.14 -2.09
CA ALA A 234 22.14 14.69 -0.98
C ALA A 234 21.53 14.92 0.41
N ALA A 235 20.91 16.09 0.63
CA ALA A 235 20.21 16.41 1.88
C ALA A 235 19.00 15.49 2.11
N ASP A 236 18.20 15.24 1.06
CA ASP A 236 17.05 14.31 1.13
C ASP A 236 17.51 12.87 1.36
N ILE A 237 18.57 12.42 0.68
CA ILE A 237 19.17 11.09 0.89
C ILE A 237 19.57 10.94 2.37
N LYS A 238 20.24 11.93 2.95
CA LYS A 238 20.58 11.93 4.38
C LYS A 238 19.33 11.82 5.26
N GLU A 239 18.32 12.66 5.03
CA GLU A 239 17.10 12.68 5.85
C GLU A 239 16.32 11.36 5.76
N TYR A 240 16.07 10.88 4.53
CA TYR A 240 15.23 9.70 4.26
C TYR A 240 15.89 8.39 4.65
N THR A 241 17.22 8.34 4.65
CA THR A 241 17.94 7.15 5.14
C THR A 241 18.09 7.17 6.66
N ALA A 242 18.27 8.35 7.27
CA ALA A 242 18.31 8.50 8.72
C ALA A 242 16.97 8.12 9.39
N ASN A 243 15.85 8.52 8.79
CA ASN A 243 14.51 8.22 9.30
C ASN A 243 13.95 6.85 8.85
N ARG A 244 14.73 6.05 8.11
CA ARG A 244 14.35 4.72 7.58
C ARG A 244 13.16 4.72 6.63
N THR A 245 12.83 5.86 6.00
CA THR A 245 11.81 5.91 4.94
C THR A 245 12.33 5.25 3.67
N MET A 246 13.62 5.37 3.39
CA MET A 246 14.27 4.77 2.22
C MET A 246 15.53 3.96 2.61
N PRO A 247 15.79 2.84 1.92
CA PRO A 247 14.87 2.13 1.02
C PRO A 247 13.65 1.57 1.79
N PRO A 248 12.49 1.41 1.13
CA PRO A 248 11.26 1.01 1.79
C PRO A 248 11.35 -0.45 2.24
N TRP A 249 11.24 -0.65 3.56
CA TRP A 249 11.18 -1.94 4.21
C TRP A 249 10.44 -1.84 5.55
N MET A 250 9.18 -2.26 5.57
CA MET A 250 8.31 -2.07 6.74
C MET A 250 8.60 -3.01 7.92
N PRO A 251 9.06 -4.27 7.74
CA PRO A 251 9.34 -5.15 8.87
C PRO A 251 10.45 -4.62 9.77
N ALA A 252 10.10 -4.34 11.03
CA ALA A 252 11.02 -3.90 12.07
C ALA A 252 11.66 -5.07 12.82
N ALA A 253 10.92 -6.16 13.00
CA ALA A 253 11.37 -7.39 13.65
C ALA A 253 10.75 -8.63 13.00
N GLY A 254 11.29 -9.80 13.32
CA GLY A 254 10.84 -11.09 12.79
C GLY A 254 11.99 -12.04 12.48
N VAL A 255 11.69 -13.06 11.69
CA VAL A 255 12.72 -13.97 11.15
C VAL A 255 13.48 -13.29 10.01
N ALA A 256 14.70 -13.78 9.72
CA ALA A 256 15.48 -13.29 8.60
C ALA A 256 14.75 -13.49 7.26
N MET A 257 14.79 -12.48 6.39
CA MET A 257 14.08 -12.49 5.11
C MET A 257 15.04 -12.39 3.92
N LYS A 258 14.61 -12.90 2.75
CA LYS A 258 15.34 -12.72 1.49
C LYS A 258 15.12 -11.31 0.98
N GLY A 259 16.19 -10.67 0.52
CA GLY A 259 16.12 -9.35 -0.12
C GLY A 259 15.74 -8.22 0.83
N GLU A 260 16.14 -8.30 2.11
CA GLU A 260 15.94 -7.19 3.06
C GLU A 260 16.58 -5.90 2.53
N ARG A 261 15.74 -4.93 2.22
CA ARG A 261 16.16 -3.59 1.76
C ARG A 261 16.40 -2.71 2.98
N LYS A 262 17.45 -2.99 3.74
CA LYS A 262 17.85 -2.21 4.92
C LYS A 262 19.27 -1.70 4.75
N LEU A 263 19.47 -0.41 5.04
CA LEU A 263 20.80 0.15 5.18
C LEU A 263 21.39 -0.20 6.55
N THR A 264 22.66 -0.57 6.59
CA THR A 264 23.43 -0.72 7.82
C THR A 264 23.64 0.63 8.50
N ARG A 265 24.04 0.62 9.79
CA ARG A 265 24.37 1.87 10.49
C ARG A 265 25.56 2.58 9.85
N GLU A 266 26.56 1.85 9.35
CA GLU A 266 27.69 2.42 8.64
C GLU A 266 27.28 3.05 7.30
N GLU A 267 26.40 2.41 6.53
CA GLU A 267 25.92 2.96 5.25
C GLU A 267 25.14 4.26 5.46
N VAL A 268 24.23 4.31 6.45
CA VAL A 268 23.51 5.55 6.79
C VAL A 268 24.50 6.66 7.21
N ALA A 269 25.49 6.33 8.04
CA ALA A 269 26.51 7.30 8.46
C ALA A 269 27.36 7.80 7.28
N THR A 270 27.68 6.91 6.32
CA THR A 270 28.43 7.25 5.10
C THR A 270 27.66 8.23 4.22
N LEU A 271 26.37 7.97 3.97
CA LEU A 271 25.50 8.86 3.20
C LEU A 271 25.35 10.22 3.89
N ALA A 272 25.18 10.24 5.21
CA ALA A 272 25.09 11.46 5.99
C ALA A 272 26.39 12.28 5.93
N ALA A 273 27.55 11.64 6.14
CA ALA A 273 28.86 12.30 6.08
C ALA A 273 29.17 12.87 4.69
N TRP A 274 28.80 12.16 3.63
CA TRP A 274 28.92 12.68 2.26
C TRP A 274 28.05 13.93 2.06
N ALA A 275 26.78 13.89 2.46
CA ALA A 275 25.88 15.03 2.34
C ALA A 275 26.35 16.25 3.16
N ASP A 276 26.76 16.03 4.41
CA ASP A 276 27.26 17.09 5.31
C ASP A 276 28.60 17.68 4.85
N GLY A 277 29.40 16.87 4.15
CA GLY A 277 30.64 17.30 3.50
C GLY A 277 30.45 18.12 2.22
N GLY A 278 29.21 18.46 1.84
CA GLY A 278 28.92 19.16 0.59
C GLY A 278 28.92 18.24 -0.63
N ALA A 279 28.74 16.93 -0.42
CA ALA A 279 28.61 15.91 -1.44
C ALA A 279 29.77 15.88 -2.46
N PRO A 280 31.04 15.64 -2.05
CA PRO A 280 32.17 15.60 -3.00
C PRO A 280 32.10 14.40 -3.97
N GLU A 281 32.49 14.61 -5.23
CA GLU A 281 32.44 13.60 -6.30
C GLU A 281 33.47 12.47 -6.12
N GLY A 282 34.73 12.83 -5.84
CA GLY A 282 35.86 11.89 -5.79
C GLY A 282 36.44 11.57 -7.18
N ASP A 283 37.38 10.61 -7.25
CA ASP A 283 37.96 10.17 -8.53
C ASP A 283 36.99 9.22 -9.26
N PRO A 284 36.58 9.50 -10.51
CA PRO A 284 35.76 8.60 -11.31
C PRO A 284 36.34 7.18 -11.49
N LYS A 285 37.66 7.00 -11.31
CA LYS A 285 38.31 5.66 -11.35
C LYS A 285 37.93 4.77 -10.17
N ASP A 286 37.50 5.35 -9.06
CA ASP A 286 37.02 4.62 -7.89
C ASP A 286 35.55 4.18 -8.03
N ALA A 287 34.88 4.55 -9.13
CA ALA A 287 33.47 4.26 -9.31
C ALA A 287 33.22 2.74 -9.41
N PRO A 288 32.21 2.20 -8.72
CA PRO A 288 31.80 0.81 -8.91
C PRO A 288 31.25 0.62 -10.33
N LYS A 289 31.28 -0.63 -10.80
CA LYS A 289 30.57 -1.00 -12.03
C LYS A 289 29.09 -0.64 -11.87
N ALA A 290 28.55 0.08 -12.86
CA ALA A 290 27.12 0.38 -12.90
C ALA A 290 26.30 -0.92 -12.95
N PRO A 291 25.16 -1.00 -12.25
CA PRO A 291 24.32 -2.19 -12.30
C PRO A 291 23.81 -2.42 -13.74
N ASP A 292 23.87 -3.67 -14.18
CA ASP A 292 23.25 -4.11 -15.42
C ASP A 292 21.87 -4.68 -15.08
N PHE A 293 20.84 -4.15 -15.74
CA PHE A 293 19.45 -4.54 -15.52
C PHE A 293 18.84 -5.26 -16.73
N GLY A 294 19.62 -5.54 -17.77
CA GLY A 294 19.19 -6.28 -18.96
C GLY A 294 18.15 -5.55 -19.83
N ASP A 295 17.43 -6.33 -20.64
CA ASP A 295 16.40 -5.90 -21.62
C ASP A 295 15.00 -5.65 -21.00
N GLY A 296 14.94 -5.67 -19.67
CA GLY A 296 13.73 -5.48 -18.87
C GLY A 296 13.15 -6.77 -18.29
N TRP A 297 13.62 -7.96 -18.67
CA TRP A 297 13.29 -9.22 -17.97
C TRP A 297 14.50 -9.69 -17.15
N ARG A 298 14.40 -9.56 -15.83
CA ARG A 298 15.57 -9.66 -14.94
C ARG A 298 16.11 -11.09 -14.76
N HIS A 299 15.36 -12.11 -15.22
CA HIS A 299 15.76 -13.53 -15.14
C HIS A 299 15.83 -14.21 -16.51
N GLY A 300 16.01 -13.42 -17.58
CA GLY A 300 15.97 -13.92 -18.96
C GLY A 300 14.55 -13.99 -19.51
N LYS A 301 14.41 -14.50 -20.74
CA LYS A 301 13.12 -14.51 -21.45
C LYS A 301 12.12 -15.46 -20.78
N PRO A 302 10.92 -14.99 -20.40
CA PRO A 302 9.85 -15.84 -19.88
C PRO A 302 9.34 -16.86 -20.92
N ASP A 303 8.78 -17.98 -20.46
CA ASP A 303 8.18 -19.01 -21.33
C ASP A 303 6.84 -18.55 -21.92
N LEU A 304 6.08 -17.74 -21.18
CA LEU A 304 4.84 -17.12 -21.64
C LEU A 304 4.81 -15.67 -21.18
N ILE A 305 4.58 -14.74 -22.11
CA ILE A 305 4.42 -13.31 -21.82
C ILE A 305 2.97 -12.94 -22.10
N LEU A 306 2.28 -12.42 -21.10
CA LEU A 306 0.89 -11.99 -21.19
C LEU A 306 0.81 -10.48 -20.96
N GLY A 307 -0.09 -9.81 -21.68
CA GLY A 307 -0.37 -8.39 -21.53
C GLY A 307 -1.69 -8.05 -22.20
N ALA A 308 -2.28 -6.91 -21.83
CA ALA A 308 -3.55 -6.47 -22.42
C ALA A 308 -3.42 -6.30 -23.94
N HIS A 309 -4.52 -6.56 -24.67
CA HIS A 309 -4.56 -6.48 -26.14
C HIS A 309 -4.42 -5.04 -26.66
N ASP A 310 -4.93 -4.07 -25.89
CA ASP A 310 -4.90 -2.64 -26.19
C ASP A 310 -4.34 -1.83 -25.01
N ASP A 311 -4.06 -0.54 -25.27
CA ASP A 311 -3.61 0.38 -24.23
C ASP A 311 -4.75 0.71 -23.25
N PHE A 312 -4.42 0.69 -21.97
CA PHE A 312 -5.25 1.29 -20.95
C PHE A 312 -4.85 2.74 -20.74
N THR A 313 -5.79 3.68 -20.89
CA THR A 313 -5.60 5.10 -20.63
C THR A 313 -6.06 5.45 -19.22
N LEU A 314 -5.13 5.97 -18.41
CA LEU A 314 -5.37 6.48 -17.07
C LEU A 314 -5.49 8.01 -17.10
N GLY A 315 -6.54 8.53 -16.47
CA GLY A 315 -6.76 9.95 -16.27
C GLY A 315 -5.74 10.62 -15.34
N PRO A 316 -5.53 11.95 -15.46
CA PRO A 316 -4.52 12.70 -14.71
C PRO A 316 -4.85 12.88 -13.23
N THR A 317 -6.13 12.88 -12.86
CA THR A 317 -6.61 13.22 -11.51
C THR A 317 -7.67 12.23 -11.04
N GLY A 318 -7.91 12.20 -9.73
CA GLY A 318 -8.80 11.25 -9.07
C GLY A 318 -8.07 10.42 -8.02
N ASN A 319 -8.81 9.50 -7.40
CA ASN A 319 -8.22 8.51 -6.50
C ASN A 319 -7.40 7.48 -7.28
N ASP A 320 -6.55 6.74 -6.56
CA ASP A 320 -5.88 5.57 -7.11
C ASP A 320 -6.90 4.57 -7.68
N LEU A 321 -6.50 3.84 -8.71
CA LEU A 321 -7.38 2.98 -9.48
C LEU A 321 -6.87 1.54 -9.47
N PHE A 322 -7.77 0.60 -9.21
CA PHE A 322 -7.49 -0.82 -9.35
C PHE A 322 -8.19 -1.36 -10.61
N ARG A 323 -7.42 -1.98 -11.50
CA ARG A 323 -7.88 -2.45 -12.81
C ARG A 323 -7.49 -3.91 -13.02
N CYS A 324 -8.48 -4.78 -13.21
CA CYS A 324 -8.28 -6.18 -13.57
C CYS A 324 -8.26 -6.33 -15.09
N PHE A 325 -7.16 -6.84 -15.64
CA PHE A 325 -7.05 -7.22 -17.05
C PHE A 325 -7.17 -8.73 -17.19
N VAL A 326 -8.05 -9.17 -18.09
CA VAL A 326 -8.29 -10.59 -18.38
C VAL A 326 -7.45 -11.00 -19.58
N LEU A 327 -6.50 -11.91 -19.39
CA LEU A 327 -5.47 -12.26 -20.35
C LEU A 327 -5.59 -13.74 -20.72
N PRO A 328 -6.15 -14.08 -21.89
CA PRO A 328 -6.25 -15.47 -22.34
C PRO A 328 -4.86 -16.12 -22.47
N THR A 329 -4.65 -17.25 -21.80
CA THR A 329 -3.33 -17.91 -21.79
C THR A 329 -3.05 -18.72 -23.06
N GLY A 330 -4.11 -19.18 -23.74
CA GLY A 330 -4.01 -20.07 -24.91
C GLY A 330 -3.47 -21.47 -24.60
N LEU A 331 -3.36 -21.84 -23.32
CA LEU A 331 -2.81 -23.15 -22.92
C LEU A 331 -3.74 -24.30 -23.30
N THR A 332 -3.18 -25.32 -23.95
CA THR A 332 -3.88 -26.56 -24.32
C THR A 332 -3.73 -27.67 -23.27
N GLU A 333 -2.81 -27.51 -22.33
CA GLU A 333 -2.51 -28.44 -21.24
C GLU A 333 -2.21 -27.67 -19.95
N ASP A 334 -2.32 -28.35 -18.81
CA ASP A 334 -1.99 -27.78 -17.52
C ASP A 334 -0.49 -27.51 -17.43
N ARG A 335 -0.11 -26.36 -16.89
CA ARG A 335 1.30 -25.97 -16.72
C ARG A 335 1.58 -25.58 -15.28
N TRP A 336 2.79 -25.85 -14.84
CA TRP A 336 3.27 -25.45 -13.52
C TRP A 336 4.16 -24.22 -13.66
N ILE A 337 3.74 -23.13 -13.03
CA ILE A 337 4.52 -21.89 -12.94
C ILE A 337 5.51 -22.03 -11.80
N VAL A 338 6.79 -21.83 -12.08
CA VAL A 338 7.87 -21.85 -11.09
C VAL A 338 8.39 -20.45 -10.76
N GLY A 339 8.03 -19.46 -11.57
CA GLY A 339 8.30 -18.08 -11.27
C GLY A 339 7.53 -17.11 -12.14
N TYR A 340 7.52 -15.85 -11.73
CA TYR A 340 6.95 -14.75 -12.49
C TYR A 340 7.78 -13.47 -12.35
N ASP A 341 7.67 -12.61 -13.36
CA ASP A 341 8.21 -11.25 -13.37
C ASP A 341 7.17 -10.32 -14.01
N VAL A 342 7.21 -9.03 -13.66
CA VAL A 342 6.29 -8.03 -14.20
C VAL A 342 7.08 -6.90 -14.80
N LYS A 343 6.69 -6.54 -16.02
CA LYS A 343 7.23 -5.40 -16.76
C LYS A 343 6.12 -4.37 -16.92
N PRO A 344 6.10 -3.31 -16.09
CA PRO A 344 5.11 -2.25 -16.23
C PRO A 344 5.22 -1.58 -17.59
N GLY A 345 4.08 -1.31 -18.23
CA GLY A 345 4.05 -0.53 -19.47
C GLY A 345 4.35 0.94 -19.19
N ASN A 346 3.92 1.41 -18.02
CA ASN A 346 4.17 2.74 -17.50
C ASN A 346 4.58 2.68 -16.01
N PRO A 347 5.88 2.52 -15.72
CA PRO A 347 6.40 2.40 -14.37
C PRO A 347 6.14 3.62 -13.47
N ARG A 348 5.72 4.77 -14.05
CA ARG A 348 5.40 5.99 -13.31
C ARG A 348 4.03 5.97 -12.62
N VAL A 349 3.15 5.04 -12.99
CA VAL A 349 1.78 4.98 -12.47
C VAL A 349 1.43 3.61 -11.93
N VAL A 350 2.09 2.55 -12.41
CA VAL A 350 1.89 1.18 -11.91
C VAL A 350 2.55 1.03 -10.54
N HIS A 351 1.73 0.88 -9.51
CA HIS A 351 2.16 0.87 -8.12
C HIS A 351 2.36 -0.56 -7.58
N HIS A 352 1.50 -1.50 -7.97
CA HIS A 352 1.73 -2.94 -7.79
C HIS A 352 0.74 -3.73 -8.64
N THR A 353 0.98 -5.04 -8.77
CA THR A 353 0.07 -5.96 -9.42
C THR A 353 -0.23 -7.17 -8.54
N LEU A 354 -1.43 -7.74 -8.68
CA LEU A 354 -1.82 -9.03 -8.13
C LEU A 354 -2.17 -9.99 -9.27
N HIS A 355 -1.80 -11.25 -9.11
CA HIS A 355 -1.85 -12.24 -10.18
C HIS A 355 -2.76 -13.41 -9.80
N PHE A 356 -3.72 -13.69 -10.68
CA PHE A 356 -4.69 -14.76 -10.52
C PHE A 356 -4.86 -15.53 -11.82
N PHE A 357 -5.54 -16.68 -11.74
CA PHE A 357 -6.14 -17.32 -12.91
C PHE A 357 -7.63 -17.53 -12.68
N ASP A 358 -8.40 -17.57 -13.76
CA ASP A 358 -9.84 -17.86 -13.78
C ASP A 358 -10.15 -18.86 -14.90
N THR A 359 -10.80 -19.97 -14.55
CA THR A 359 -11.37 -20.92 -15.52
C THR A 359 -12.90 -20.89 -15.53
N SER A 360 -13.53 -20.06 -14.69
CA SER A 360 -14.99 -19.92 -14.58
C SER A 360 -15.57 -18.94 -15.61
N GLY A 361 -14.74 -18.04 -16.16
CA GLY A 361 -15.15 -17.02 -17.13
C GLY A 361 -15.82 -15.79 -16.50
N GLN A 362 -15.84 -15.69 -15.16
CA GLN A 362 -16.40 -14.54 -14.46
C GLN A 362 -15.60 -13.26 -14.72
N GLY A 363 -14.27 -13.36 -14.82
CA GLY A 363 -13.42 -12.22 -15.20
C GLY A 363 -13.83 -11.65 -16.57
N ARG A 364 -14.02 -12.53 -17.58
CA ARG A 364 -14.50 -12.13 -18.91
C ARG A 364 -15.87 -11.47 -18.85
N ALA A 365 -16.80 -11.99 -18.05
CA ALA A 365 -18.13 -11.41 -17.90
C ALA A 365 -18.08 -9.99 -17.30
N LEU A 366 -17.23 -9.75 -16.30
CA LEU A 366 -17.03 -8.43 -15.72
C LEU A 366 -16.38 -7.45 -16.71
N GLU A 367 -15.40 -7.91 -17.47
CA GLU A 367 -14.79 -7.12 -18.54
C GLU A 367 -15.81 -6.71 -19.60
N GLN A 368 -16.63 -7.65 -20.10
CA GLN A 368 -17.70 -7.37 -21.06
C GLN A 368 -18.71 -6.34 -20.51
N LYS A 369 -19.12 -6.50 -19.24
CA LYS A 369 -20.03 -5.55 -18.57
C LYS A 369 -19.43 -4.15 -18.48
N GLN A 370 -18.14 -4.04 -18.18
CA GLN A 370 -17.45 -2.75 -18.15
C GLN A 370 -17.36 -2.13 -19.55
N GLN A 371 -17.02 -2.93 -20.57
CA GLN A 371 -16.89 -2.47 -21.96
C GLN A 371 -18.22 -1.97 -22.55
N ALA A 372 -19.35 -2.49 -22.07
CA ALA A 372 -20.68 -2.06 -22.46
C ALA A 372 -21.13 -0.72 -21.86
N ARG A 373 -20.37 -0.15 -20.91
CA ARG A 373 -20.69 1.16 -20.30
C ARG A 373 -20.44 2.29 -21.29
N ASP A 374 -21.23 3.37 -21.17
CA ASP A 374 -21.03 4.60 -21.94
C ASP A 374 -19.65 5.21 -21.64
N LYS A 375 -18.75 5.11 -22.62
CA LYS A 375 -17.35 5.56 -22.52
C LYS A 375 -17.22 7.08 -22.44
N SER A 376 -18.22 7.86 -22.88
CA SER A 376 -18.17 9.33 -22.87
C SER A 376 -18.09 9.93 -21.46
N ARG A 377 -18.44 9.13 -20.44
CA ARG A 377 -18.42 9.52 -19.03
C ARG A 377 -17.22 8.97 -18.25
N LEU A 378 -16.33 8.21 -18.90
CA LEU A 378 -15.19 7.60 -18.25
C LEU A 378 -13.91 8.40 -18.54
N VAL A 379 -13.20 8.78 -17.48
CA VAL A 379 -11.86 9.37 -17.61
C VAL A 379 -10.81 8.28 -17.90
N ASP A 380 -11.05 7.08 -17.36
CA ASP A 380 -10.19 5.91 -17.55
C ASP A 380 -10.80 4.97 -18.61
N ILE A 381 -10.06 4.72 -19.69
CA ILE A 381 -10.60 4.07 -20.90
C ILE A 381 -9.64 2.97 -21.35
N GLY A 382 -10.16 1.80 -21.71
CA GLY A 382 -9.36 0.70 -22.27
C GLY A 382 -9.83 -0.67 -21.78
N PRO A 383 -9.00 -1.71 -21.94
CA PRO A 383 -9.35 -3.08 -21.57
C PRO A 383 -9.53 -3.26 -20.06
N GLY A 384 -10.03 -4.43 -19.67
CA GLY A 384 -10.24 -4.83 -18.29
C GLY A 384 -11.52 -4.28 -17.66
N TYR A 385 -11.61 -4.46 -16.34
CA TYR A 385 -12.66 -3.91 -15.48
C TYR A 385 -12.07 -3.39 -14.18
N THR A 386 -12.83 -2.56 -13.47
CA THR A 386 -12.40 -1.97 -12.20
C THR A 386 -12.97 -2.81 -11.06
N SER A 387 -12.10 -3.20 -10.15
CA SER A 387 -12.42 -3.84 -8.88
C SER A 387 -11.31 -3.46 -7.91
N ALA A 388 -11.65 -3.13 -6.66
CA ALA A 388 -10.73 -2.63 -5.66
C ALA A 388 -9.69 -3.68 -5.23
N MET A 389 -9.76 -4.22 -4.01
CA MET A 389 -8.68 -5.04 -3.45
C MET A 389 -8.72 -6.52 -3.88
N GLY A 390 -9.60 -6.88 -4.84
CA GLY A 390 -9.75 -8.24 -5.37
C GLY A 390 -10.18 -8.29 -6.84
N VAL A 391 -10.54 -9.48 -7.35
CA VAL A 391 -11.01 -9.63 -8.74
C VAL A 391 -12.50 -9.31 -8.91
N GLY A 392 -13.19 -8.90 -7.85
CA GLY A 392 -14.61 -8.52 -7.88
C GLY A 392 -15.57 -9.70 -7.93
N PHE A 393 -15.08 -10.91 -7.66
CA PHE A 393 -15.88 -12.12 -7.51
C PHE A 393 -15.16 -13.14 -6.62
N VAL A 394 -15.95 -13.99 -5.96
CA VAL A 394 -15.45 -15.18 -5.26
C VAL A 394 -15.96 -16.40 -6.04
N PRO A 395 -15.08 -17.17 -6.68
CA PRO A 395 -15.50 -18.34 -7.45
C PRO A 395 -16.00 -19.45 -6.54
N ALA A 396 -17.05 -20.14 -6.98
CA ALA A 396 -17.56 -21.30 -6.27
C ALA A 396 -16.47 -22.40 -6.18
N PRO A 397 -16.42 -23.17 -5.09
CA PRO A 397 -15.49 -24.28 -4.97
C PRO A 397 -15.58 -25.24 -6.16
N SER A 398 -14.43 -25.79 -6.58
CA SER A 398 -14.41 -26.88 -7.55
C SER A 398 -15.09 -28.12 -6.96
N LYS A 399 -15.84 -28.86 -7.79
CA LYS A 399 -16.38 -30.15 -7.37
C LYS A 399 -15.25 -31.17 -7.29
N ALA A 400 -15.46 -32.26 -6.53
CA ALA A 400 -14.51 -33.36 -6.48
C ALA A 400 -14.20 -33.88 -7.91
N GLY A 401 -12.91 -33.95 -8.25
CA GLY A 401 -12.44 -34.37 -9.57
C GLY A 401 -12.35 -33.26 -10.63
N GLU A 402 -12.84 -32.05 -10.35
CA GLU A 402 -12.62 -30.86 -11.20
C GLU A 402 -11.30 -30.17 -10.81
N GLY A 403 -10.60 -29.60 -11.80
CA GLY A 403 -9.46 -28.72 -11.55
C GLY A 403 -9.88 -27.44 -10.80
N PRO A 404 -8.92 -26.69 -10.21
CA PRO A 404 -9.24 -25.44 -9.52
C PRO A 404 -9.83 -24.43 -10.51
N LYS A 405 -10.93 -23.78 -10.13
CA LYS A 405 -11.57 -22.74 -10.96
C LYS A 405 -10.88 -21.38 -10.87
N PHE A 406 -10.08 -21.19 -9.83
CA PHE A 406 -9.39 -19.95 -9.53
C PHE A 406 -8.22 -20.21 -8.61
N GLY A 407 -7.21 -19.35 -8.70
CA GLY A 407 -6.08 -19.35 -7.78
C GLY A 407 -5.26 -18.09 -7.91
N GLY A 408 -4.48 -17.78 -6.87
CA GLY A 408 -3.56 -16.64 -6.83
C GLY A 408 -2.11 -17.10 -6.81
N LEU A 409 -1.24 -16.34 -7.48
CA LEU A 409 0.21 -16.59 -7.52
C LEU A 409 0.99 -15.66 -6.57
N GLY A 410 0.36 -14.55 -6.17
CA GLY A 410 0.98 -13.48 -5.39
C GLY A 410 0.88 -12.14 -6.11
N GLY A 411 1.77 -11.23 -5.76
CA GLY A 411 1.84 -9.90 -6.35
C GLY A 411 3.27 -9.48 -6.69
N TRP A 412 3.37 -8.33 -7.34
CA TRP A 412 4.64 -7.68 -7.66
C TRP A 412 4.52 -6.20 -7.29
N ALA A 413 5.57 -5.65 -6.69
CA ALA A 413 5.72 -4.21 -6.48
C ALA A 413 7.02 -3.70 -7.12
N PRO A 414 7.09 -2.42 -7.51
CA PRO A 414 8.30 -1.80 -8.01
C PRO A 414 9.51 -2.03 -7.08
N GLY A 415 10.63 -2.40 -7.69
CA GLY A 415 11.86 -2.74 -6.97
C GLY A 415 11.98 -4.21 -6.57
N GLN A 416 10.91 -5.00 -6.62
CA GLN A 416 10.99 -6.43 -6.36
C GLN A 416 11.74 -7.17 -7.49
N ALA A 417 12.54 -8.16 -7.11
CA ALA A 417 13.14 -9.10 -8.04
C ALA A 417 12.08 -10.08 -8.57
N PRO A 418 12.34 -10.77 -9.70
CA PRO A 418 11.53 -11.91 -10.13
C PRO A 418 11.34 -12.91 -9.00
N GLN A 419 10.13 -13.45 -8.90
CA GLN A 419 9.75 -14.35 -7.82
C GLN A 419 9.82 -15.79 -8.32
N PHE A 420 10.57 -16.64 -7.61
CA PHE A 420 10.70 -18.07 -7.93
C PHE A 420 10.40 -18.91 -6.71
N VAL A 421 9.62 -19.97 -6.89
CA VAL A 421 9.42 -20.98 -5.84
C VAL A 421 10.60 -21.94 -5.78
N PRO A 422 10.80 -22.64 -4.65
CA PRO A 422 11.84 -23.66 -4.54
C PRO A 422 11.72 -24.75 -5.60
N ALA A 423 12.85 -25.38 -5.92
CA ALA A 423 12.89 -26.50 -6.86
C ALA A 423 11.91 -27.62 -6.45
N GLY A 424 11.18 -28.16 -7.43
CA GLY A 424 10.16 -29.19 -7.22
C GLY A 424 8.79 -28.67 -6.76
N ALA A 425 8.65 -27.35 -6.54
CA ALA A 425 7.38 -26.68 -6.30
C ALA A 425 6.89 -25.89 -7.52
N GLY A 426 5.61 -25.55 -7.55
CA GLY A 426 5.02 -24.74 -8.61
C GLY A 426 3.56 -24.38 -8.33
N TRP A 427 3.10 -23.27 -8.91
CA TRP A 427 1.68 -22.92 -8.98
C TRP A 427 1.05 -23.59 -10.19
N LEU A 428 -0.11 -24.22 -10.03
CA LEU A 428 -0.85 -24.78 -11.15
C LEU A 428 -1.50 -23.64 -11.95
N LEU A 429 -1.26 -23.61 -13.25
CA LEU A 429 -2.03 -22.84 -14.22
C LEU A 429 -2.79 -23.83 -15.11
N PRO A 430 -4.13 -23.96 -14.92
CA PRO A 430 -4.92 -24.91 -15.67
C PRO A 430 -4.95 -24.59 -17.17
N LYS A 431 -5.13 -25.63 -18.00
CA LYS A 431 -5.42 -25.48 -19.43
C LYS A 431 -6.64 -24.59 -19.66
N GLY A 432 -6.60 -23.75 -20.69
CA GLY A 432 -7.69 -22.85 -21.06
C GLY A 432 -7.99 -21.74 -20.05
N ALA A 433 -7.22 -21.59 -18.97
CA ALA A 433 -7.42 -20.51 -18.01
C ALA A 433 -7.18 -19.14 -18.63
N ASP A 434 -7.91 -18.13 -18.16
CA ASP A 434 -7.47 -16.74 -18.28
C ASP A 434 -6.56 -16.41 -17.12
N PHE A 435 -5.49 -15.69 -17.39
CA PHE A 435 -4.68 -15.06 -16.36
C PHE A 435 -5.28 -13.67 -16.08
N ILE A 436 -5.49 -13.34 -14.82
CA ILE A 436 -5.97 -12.02 -14.41
C ILE A 436 -4.83 -11.29 -13.73
N ILE A 437 -4.47 -10.14 -14.28
CA ILE A 437 -3.57 -9.19 -13.62
C ILE A 437 -4.40 -8.01 -13.11
N GLN A 438 -4.54 -7.91 -11.79
CA GLN A 438 -5.05 -6.69 -11.17
C GLN A 438 -3.89 -5.73 -11.02
N THR A 439 -4.03 -4.52 -11.55
CA THR A 439 -3.02 -3.47 -11.47
C THR A 439 -3.55 -2.32 -10.65
N HIS A 440 -2.82 -1.95 -9.60
CA HIS A 440 -3.05 -0.75 -8.83
C HIS A 440 -2.27 0.40 -9.46
N TYR A 441 -2.98 1.44 -9.87
CA TYR A 441 -2.44 2.66 -10.44
C TYR A 441 -2.53 3.81 -9.45
N HIS A 442 -1.41 4.51 -9.25
CA HIS A 442 -1.43 5.85 -8.69
C HIS A 442 -1.46 6.89 -9.82
N ARG A 443 -2.06 8.06 -9.56
CA ARG A 443 -2.11 9.16 -10.53
C ARG A 443 -0.99 10.16 -10.29
N ASP A 444 -0.33 10.59 -11.36
CA ASP A 444 0.82 11.51 -11.29
C ASP A 444 0.51 12.93 -11.82
N GLY A 445 -0.77 13.22 -12.12
CA GLY A 445 -1.19 14.50 -12.68
C GLY A 445 -1.19 14.56 -14.21
N LYS A 446 -0.83 13.48 -14.91
CA LYS A 446 -0.79 13.40 -16.37
C LYS A 446 -1.69 12.29 -16.90
N PHE A 447 -2.22 12.48 -18.10
CA PHE A 447 -2.72 11.35 -18.86
C PHE A 447 -1.56 10.41 -19.16
N GLY A 448 -1.77 9.12 -18.91
CA GLY A 448 -0.81 8.07 -19.21
C GLY A 448 -1.49 6.90 -19.88
N THR A 449 -0.79 6.22 -20.78
CA THR A 449 -1.18 4.88 -21.19
C THR A 449 -0.37 3.85 -20.42
N ASP A 450 -0.93 2.67 -20.23
CA ASP A 450 -0.24 1.51 -19.68
C ASP A 450 -0.60 0.25 -20.48
N ARG A 451 0.39 -0.63 -20.61
CA ARG A 451 0.25 -1.97 -21.16
C ARG A 451 1.18 -2.92 -20.41
N THR A 452 0.97 -3.01 -19.09
CA THR A 452 1.75 -3.87 -18.21
C THR A 452 1.72 -5.32 -18.70
N GLN A 453 2.89 -5.96 -18.66
CA GLN A 453 3.09 -7.35 -19.03
C GLN A 453 3.52 -8.19 -17.83
N VAL A 454 3.06 -9.44 -17.80
CA VAL A 454 3.52 -10.46 -16.86
C VAL A 454 4.21 -11.58 -17.64
N GLY A 455 5.42 -11.91 -17.20
CA GLY A 455 6.21 -13.03 -17.71
C GLY A 455 6.09 -14.22 -16.77
N LEU A 456 5.71 -15.38 -17.30
CA LEU A 456 5.58 -16.63 -16.56
C LEU A 456 6.69 -17.60 -16.98
N TYR A 457 7.32 -18.22 -15.98
CA TYR A 457 8.35 -19.24 -16.16
C TYR A 457 7.76 -20.60 -15.75
N PHE A 458 7.86 -21.59 -16.62
CA PHE A 458 7.28 -22.91 -16.40
C PHE A 458 8.31 -23.94 -15.95
N ALA A 459 7.87 -24.88 -15.13
CA ALA A 459 8.69 -26.01 -14.67
C ALA A 459 9.26 -26.78 -15.87
N LYS A 460 10.56 -27.12 -15.81
CA LYS A 460 11.22 -27.99 -16.80
C LYS A 460 11.23 -29.47 -16.39
N GLY A 461 10.89 -29.76 -15.14
CA GLY A 461 10.83 -31.11 -14.56
C GLY A 461 9.56 -31.30 -13.72
N PRO A 462 9.40 -32.46 -13.05
CA PRO A 462 8.21 -32.75 -12.28
C PRO A 462 8.04 -31.79 -11.09
N VAL A 463 6.79 -31.43 -10.81
CA VAL A 463 6.39 -30.71 -9.59
C VAL A 463 5.82 -31.72 -8.61
N GLU A 464 6.62 -32.06 -7.60
CA GLU A 464 6.24 -33.04 -6.57
C GLU A 464 5.52 -32.40 -5.38
N GLN A 465 5.72 -31.09 -5.19
CA GLN A 465 5.22 -30.32 -4.06
C GLN A 465 4.50 -29.06 -4.55
N PRO A 466 3.28 -29.17 -5.10
CA PRO A 466 2.48 -28.03 -5.50
C PRO A 466 2.44 -26.95 -4.41
N TRP A 467 2.56 -25.70 -4.86
CA TRP A 467 2.44 -24.55 -3.98
C TRP A 467 1.01 -24.41 -3.47
N GLN A 468 0.88 -24.08 -2.19
CA GLN A 468 -0.40 -23.88 -1.52
C GLN A 468 -0.40 -22.55 -0.79
N THR A 469 -1.47 -21.77 -0.94
CA THR A 469 -1.66 -20.51 -0.23
C THR A 469 -2.54 -20.76 0.99
N LEU A 470 -2.01 -20.51 2.18
CA LEU A 470 -2.78 -20.54 3.43
C LEU A 470 -3.16 -19.10 3.78
N ILE A 471 -4.40 -18.88 4.24
CA ILE A 471 -4.92 -17.54 4.50
C ILE A 471 -5.44 -17.48 5.93
N ILE A 472 -4.86 -16.59 6.75
CA ILE A 472 -5.43 -16.25 8.05
C ILE A 472 -6.38 -15.07 7.85
N ASN A 473 -7.64 -15.23 8.26
CA ASN A 473 -8.58 -14.11 8.36
C ASN A 473 -8.58 -13.51 9.76
N GLY A 474 -7.99 -12.33 9.88
CA GLY A 474 -7.84 -11.58 11.13
C GLY A 474 -9.00 -10.66 11.47
N MET A 475 -9.89 -10.34 10.53
CA MET A 475 -11.06 -9.47 10.76
C MET A 475 -12.31 -10.19 10.24
N LYS A 476 -13.28 -10.45 11.11
CA LYS A 476 -14.47 -11.21 10.75
C LYS A 476 -15.42 -10.40 9.87
N ALA A 477 -16.22 -11.07 9.05
CA ALA A 477 -17.10 -10.41 8.08
C ALA A 477 -18.17 -9.49 8.72
N TRP A 478 -18.49 -9.67 10.00
CA TRP A 478 -19.42 -8.80 10.75
C TRP A 478 -18.70 -7.73 11.59
N GLU A 479 -17.37 -7.78 11.70
CA GLU A 479 -16.62 -6.75 12.43
C GLU A 479 -16.71 -5.40 11.70
N LYS A 480 -16.74 -4.34 12.49
CA LYS A 480 -16.72 -2.97 12.02
C LYS A 480 -15.86 -2.13 12.94
N ILE A 481 -15.10 -1.21 12.37
CA ILE A 481 -14.23 -0.30 13.11
C ILE A 481 -15.04 0.95 13.48
N PRO A 482 -15.29 1.24 14.77
CA PRO A 482 -16.11 2.37 15.18
C PRO A 482 -15.54 3.71 14.73
N ALA A 483 -16.43 4.65 14.38
CA ALA A 483 -16.04 6.02 14.04
C ALA A 483 -15.27 6.68 15.19
N GLY A 484 -14.18 7.38 14.88
CA GLY A 484 -13.40 8.14 15.86
C GLY A 484 -12.42 7.32 16.70
N LYS A 485 -12.43 5.98 16.57
CA LYS A 485 -11.55 5.10 17.35
C LYS A 485 -10.10 5.19 16.84
N SER A 486 -9.20 5.75 17.65
CA SER A 486 -7.78 5.91 17.28
C SER A 486 -6.94 4.63 17.37
N ALA A 487 -7.46 3.60 18.03
CA ALA A 487 -6.85 2.28 18.13
C ALA A 487 -7.95 1.21 18.28
N TYR A 488 -8.21 0.48 17.21
CA TYR A 488 -9.05 -0.72 17.18
C TYR A 488 -8.19 -1.94 16.86
N THR A 489 -8.35 -3.04 17.59
CA THR A 489 -7.51 -4.23 17.40
C THR A 489 -8.33 -5.36 16.80
N ALA A 490 -7.88 -5.92 15.69
CA ALA A 490 -8.42 -7.14 15.11
C ALA A 490 -7.36 -8.25 15.15
N ARG A 491 -7.80 -9.51 15.24
CA ARG A 491 -6.92 -10.67 15.31
C ARG A 491 -7.58 -11.94 14.78
N GLY A 492 -6.76 -12.85 14.28
CA GLY A 492 -7.20 -14.19 13.87
C GLY A 492 -6.04 -15.16 13.82
N GLY A 493 -6.36 -16.44 13.64
CA GLY A 493 -5.35 -17.48 13.56
C GLY A 493 -5.96 -18.84 13.23
N PHE A 494 -5.10 -19.79 12.90
CA PHE A 494 -5.46 -21.20 12.70
C PHE A 494 -4.31 -22.11 13.12
N TYR A 495 -4.59 -23.40 13.24
CA TYR A 495 -3.62 -24.47 13.40
C TYR A 495 -3.38 -25.19 12.07
N LEU A 496 -2.15 -25.64 11.86
CA LEU A 496 -1.81 -26.58 10.78
C LEU A 496 -2.24 -28.00 11.18
N HIS A 497 -2.88 -28.74 10.28
CA HIS A 497 -3.29 -30.14 10.53
C HIS A 497 -2.42 -31.17 9.81
N ALA A 498 -1.38 -30.69 9.15
CA ALA A 498 -0.34 -31.50 8.56
C ALA A 498 1.00 -30.78 8.75
N ASP A 499 2.09 -31.53 8.72
CA ASP A 499 3.42 -30.97 8.58
C ASP A 499 3.51 -30.19 7.26
N ALA A 500 4.10 -28.99 7.31
CA ALA A 500 4.22 -28.09 6.18
C ALA A 500 5.58 -27.38 6.18
N VAL A 501 6.00 -26.90 5.01
CA VAL A 501 7.11 -25.95 4.88
C VAL A 501 6.52 -24.60 4.52
N LEU A 502 6.71 -23.60 5.37
CA LEU A 502 6.31 -22.21 5.14
C LEU A 502 7.47 -21.46 4.47
N HIS A 503 7.19 -20.74 3.38
CA HIS A 503 8.20 -20.09 2.55
C HIS A 503 8.15 -18.57 2.62
N ASN A 504 6.97 -18.00 2.82
CA ASN A 504 6.77 -16.55 2.89
C ASN A 504 5.54 -16.18 3.72
N VAL A 505 5.41 -14.88 3.98
CA VAL A 505 4.24 -14.25 4.59
C VAL A 505 3.92 -12.92 3.91
N LEU A 506 2.66 -12.65 3.64
CA LEU A 506 2.14 -11.36 3.18
C LEU A 506 1.02 -10.93 4.13
N PRO A 507 1.27 -10.00 5.06
CA PRO A 507 0.21 -9.31 5.81
C PRO A 507 -0.54 -8.34 4.88
N HIS A 508 -1.81 -8.07 5.17
CA HIS A 508 -2.66 -7.23 4.34
C HIS A 508 -3.73 -6.47 5.16
N MET A 509 -3.88 -5.18 4.89
CA MET A 509 -4.88 -4.25 5.46
C MET A 509 -5.12 -3.05 4.53
N HIS A 510 -6.19 -2.28 4.76
CA HIS A 510 -6.49 -1.08 3.97
C HIS A 510 -5.99 0.22 4.64
N LEU A 511 -6.68 1.35 4.38
CA LEU A 511 -6.23 2.72 4.68
C LEU A 511 -6.09 3.02 6.17
N LEU A 512 -6.87 2.36 7.03
CA LEU A 512 -6.89 2.59 8.47
C LEU A 512 -5.85 1.77 9.22
N GLY A 513 -5.26 0.75 8.59
CA GLY A 513 -4.20 -0.07 9.18
C GLY A 513 -3.02 0.77 9.70
N LYS A 514 -2.52 0.44 10.89
CA LYS A 514 -1.39 1.12 11.57
C LYS A 514 -0.26 0.21 11.96
N SER A 515 -0.57 -1.00 12.39
CA SER A 515 0.45 -2.01 12.69
C SER A 515 -0.08 -3.41 12.45
N VAL A 516 0.81 -4.34 12.14
CA VAL A 516 0.47 -5.76 12.01
C VAL A 516 1.64 -6.63 12.46
N THR A 517 1.31 -7.67 13.22
CA THR A 517 2.24 -8.68 13.69
C THR A 517 1.71 -10.05 13.30
N VAL A 518 2.56 -10.88 12.69
CA VAL A 518 2.26 -12.28 12.39
C VAL A 518 3.20 -13.16 13.20
N THR A 519 2.63 -14.13 13.91
CA THR A 519 3.38 -15.03 14.79
C THR A 519 3.08 -16.49 14.49
N MET A 520 4.01 -17.36 14.88
CA MET A 520 3.90 -18.80 14.81
C MET A 520 4.21 -19.41 16.18
N THR A 521 3.36 -20.29 16.66
CA THR A 521 3.57 -21.04 17.90
C THR A 521 3.66 -22.53 17.59
N PRO A 522 4.85 -23.15 17.64
CA PRO A 522 5.01 -24.59 17.49
C PRO A 522 4.25 -25.36 18.59
N PRO A 523 3.86 -26.63 18.37
CA PRO A 523 3.25 -27.48 19.39
C PRO A 523 4.10 -27.52 20.68
N GLY A 524 3.53 -27.11 21.81
CA GLY A 524 4.22 -27.05 23.11
C GLY A 524 5.38 -26.05 23.20
N GLY A 525 5.62 -25.26 22.15
CA GLY A 525 6.68 -24.25 22.08
C GLY A 525 6.20 -22.85 22.50
N LYS A 526 7.13 -21.89 22.48
CA LYS A 526 6.81 -20.47 22.65
C LYS A 526 6.48 -19.82 21.31
N PRO A 527 5.65 -18.76 21.28
CA PRO A 527 5.42 -17.98 20.07
C PRO A 527 6.72 -17.38 19.51
N VAL A 528 6.84 -17.39 18.19
CA VAL A 528 7.91 -16.78 17.40
C VAL A 528 7.30 -15.73 16.49
N VAL A 529 7.86 -14.52 16.50
CA VAL A 529 7.46 -13.45 15.58
C VAL A 529 8.01 -13.76 14.20
N LEU A 530 7.14 -13.90 13.20
CA LEU A 530 7.53 -14.10 11.80
C LEU A 530 7.75 -12.75 11.11
N VAL A 531 6.81 -11.83 11.26
CA VAL A 531 6.94 -10.45 10.78
C VAL A 531 6.24 -9.51 11.75
N ASP A 532 6.89 -8.39 12.06
CA ASP A 532 6.32 -7.30 12.85
C ASP A 532 6.51 -5.96 12.12
N ILE A 533 5.40 -5.31 11.81
CA ILE A 533 5.33 -4.04 11.11
C ILE A 533 4.63 -3.03 12.04
N PRO A 534 5.39 -2.22 12.79
CA PRO A 534 4.81 -1.30 13.78
C PRO A 534 4.26 0.00 13.16
N ALA A 535 4.62 0.29 11.92
CA ALA A 535 4.19 1.46 11.17
C ALA A 535 3.78 1.05 9.75
N TRP A 536 2.59 0.46 9.66
CA TRP A 536 1.99 0.03 8.40
C TRP A 536 1.75 1.22 7.48
N ASP A 537 2.17 1.08 6.22
CA ASP A 537 1.79 1.96 5.13
C ASP A 537 1.05 1.13 4.07
N TYR A 538 -0.23 1.46 3.87
CA TYR A 538 -1.09 0.85 2.86
C TYR A 538 -0.49 0.88 1.45
N LYS A 539 0.43 1.80 1.18
CA LYS A 539 1.10 1.90 -0.11
C LYS A 539 2.16 0.80 -0.30
N TRP A 540 2.73 0.26 0.77
CA TRP A 540 3.87 -0.66 0.69
C TRP A 540 3.49 -2.11 1.02
N GLN A 541 2.53 -2.68 0.29
CA GLN A 541 2.09 -4.05 0.54
C GLN A 541 2.85 -5.04 -0.34
N GLU A 542 3.62 -5.93 0.29
CA GLU A 542 4.46 -6.88 -0.44
C GLU A 542 4.58 -8.25 0.26
N THR A 543 5.04 -9.26 -0.49
CA THR A 543 5.33 -10.59 0.05
C THR A 543 6.73 -10.64 0.66
N TYR A 544 6.83 -11.04 1.93
CA TYR A 544 8.09 -11.24 2.63
C TYR A 544 8.52 -12.71 2.61
N TRP A 545 9.60 -13.01 1.90
CA TRP A 545 10.13 -14.37 1.79
C TRP A 545 11.11 -14.67 2.92
N PHE A 546 10.97 -15.82 3.56
CA PHE A 546 11.92 -16.24 4.60
C PHE A 546 13.28 -16.57 3.99
N ALA A 547 14.36 -16.14 4.65
CA ALA A 547 15.73 -16.48 4.25
C ALA A 547 15.89 -18.00 4.15
N GLU A 548 15.43 -18.69 5.21
CA GLU A 548 15.33 -20.14 5.27
C GLU A 548 13.85 -20.55 5.44
N PRO A 549 13.31 -21.44 4.58
CA PRO A 549 11.97 -21.96 4.75
C PRO A 549 11.76 -22.66 6.10
N ILE A 550 10.61 -22.43 6.73
CA ILE A 550 10.30 -22.90 8.08
C ILE A 550 9.54 -24.22 7.99
N ARG A 551 10.10 -25.31 8.53
CA ARG A 551 9.38 -26.57 8.70
C ARG A 551 8.47 -26.51 9.94
N ALA A 552 7.18 -26.36 9.71
CA ALA A 552 6.16 -26.31 10.75
C ALA A 552 5.50 -27.69 10.92
N LYS A 553 5.33 -28.12 12.17
CA LYS A 553 4.67 -29.39 12.50
C LYS A 553 3.16 -29.24 12.55
N ALA A 554 2.43 -30.34 12.30
CA ALA A 554 1.02 -30.40 12.64
C ALA A 554 0.80 -29.93 14.10
N GLY A 555 -0.20 -29.08 14.29
CA GLY A 555 -0.51 -28.38 15.55
C GLY A 555 0.24 -27.07 15.77
N THR A 556 1.09 -26.64 14.84
CA THR A 556 1.61 -25.27 14.86
C THR A 556 0.46 -24.29 14.67
N ARG A 557 0.35 -23.31 15.56
CA ARG A 557 -0.61 -22.20 15.45
C ARG A 557 0.03 -21.02 14.70
N LEU A 558 -0.66 -20.45 13.73
CA LEU A 558 -0.31 -19.20 13.07
C LEU A 558 -1.35 -18.15 13.45
N ASP A 559 -0.89 -16.95 13.84
CA ASP A 559 -1.75 -15.85 14.27
C ASP A 559 -1.36 -14.55 13.55
N VAL A 560 -2.35 -13.72 13.26
CA VAL A 560 -2.19 -12.32 12.82
C VAL A 560 -2.92 -11.41 13.80
N THR A 561 -2.32 -10.29 14.16
CA THR A 561 -2.93 -9.23 14.98
C THR A 561 -2.58 -7.88 14.38
N ALA A 562 -3.53 -6.97 14.33
CA ALA A 562 -3.31 -5.63 13.81
C ALA A 562 -4.07 -4.55 14.57
N THR A 563 -3.59 -3.31 14.44
CA THR A 563 -4.25 -2.11 14.96
C THR A 563 -4.68 -1.18 13.82
N PHE A 564 -5.87 -0.61 13.94
CA PHE A 564 -6.47 0.34 13.00
C PHE A 564 -6.77 1.68 13.70
N ASP A 565 -6.70 2.77 12.95
CA ASP A 565 -7.00 4.13 13.41
C ASP A 565 -8.08 4.78 12.53
N ASN A 566 -9.32 4.75 13.02
CA ASN A 566 -10.48 5.41 12.42
C ASN A 566 -10.76 6.78 13.06
N SER A 567 -9.74 7.46 13.59
CA SER A 567 -9.90 8.81 14.15
C SER A 567 -9.84 9.90 13.07
N ALA A 568 -10.32 11.10 13.41
CA ALA A 568 -10.23 12.28 12.55
C ALA A 568 -8.78 12.77 12.35
N ALA A 569 -7.86 12.35 13.23
CA ALA A 569 -6.44 12.69 13.16
C ALA A 569 -5.69 11.82 12.15
N ASN A 570 -6.23 10.65 11.76
CA ASN A 570 -5.63 9.81 10.73
C ASN A 570 -5.77 10.48 9.36
N ALA A 571 -4.65 10.94 8.79
CA ALA A 571 -4.63 11.56 7.47
C ALA A 571 -5.10 10.62 6.34
N ASN A 572 -5.00 9.30 6.55
CA ASN A 572 -5.46 8.28 5.61
C ASN A 572 -6.94 7.94 5.77
N ASN A 573 -7.65 8.50 6.76
CA ASN A 573 -9.08 8.25 6.91
C ASN A 573 -9.82 8.79 5.67
N PRO A 574 -10.52 7.94 4.91
CA PRO A 574 -11.17 8.35 3.67
C PRO A 574 -12.42 9.21 3.90
N THR A 575 -12.86 9.36 5.16
CA THR A 575 -14.07 10.10 5.52
C THR A 575 -13.81 11.18 6.56
N LYS A 576 -14.39 12.36 6.33
CA LYS A 576 -14.32 13.51 7.24
C LYS A 576 -15.72 14.12 7.39
N PRO A 577 -16.37 14.03 8.56
CA PRO A 577 -15.93 13.35 9.79
C PRO A 577 -15.83 11.81 9.62
N PRO A 578 -15.09 11.10 10.48
CA PRO A 578 -15.01 9.64 10.45
C PRO A 578 -16.38 8.98 10.56
N ARG A 579 -16.57 7.89 9.81
CA ARG A 579 -17.75 7.00 9.91
C ARG A 579 -17.35 5.60 10.36
N GLU A 580 -18.33 4.80 10.77
CA GLU A 580 -18.11 3.36 10.99
C GLU A 580 -17.65 2.69 9.67
N VAL A 581 -16.61 1.86 9.75
CA VAL A 581 -16.01 1.20 8.58
C VAL A 581 -16.22 -0.32 8.68
N PRO A 582 -16.91 -0.96 7.73
CA PRO A 582 -17.17 -2.39 7.76
C PRO A 582 -16.00 -3.22 7.21
N TYR A 583 -16.05 -4.53 7.41
CA TYR A 583 -15.28 -5.47 6.59
C TYR A 583 -15.73 -5.42 5.12
N GLY A 584 -14.80 -5.32 4.16
CA GLY A 584 -15.14 -5.27 2.73
C GLY A 584 -13.94 -5.13 1.80
N GLU A 585 -14.13 -5.38 0.50
CA GLU A 585 -13.05 -5.38 -0.52
C GLU A 585 -12.69 -3.97 -1.01
N GLU A 586 -13.50 -2.96 -0.68
CA GLU A 586 -13.20 -1.58 -1.05
C GLU A 586 -12.07 -1.05 -0.18
N THR A 587 -11.18 -0.25 -0.77
CA THR A 587 -10.07 0.40 -0.05
C THR A 587 -10.56 1.31 1.09
N THR A 588 -11.83 1.73 1.06
CA THR A 588 -12.49 2.52 2.12
C THR A 588 -13.26 1.70 3.15
N ASP A 589 -13.39 0.40 2.90
CA ASP A 589 -13.72 -0.63 3.91
C ASP A 589 -12.41 -1.13 4.53
N GLU A 590 -12.45 -2.11 5.43
CA GLU A 590 -11.24 -2.72 6.02
C GLU A 590 -11.21 -4.24 5.94
N MET A 591 -10.00 -4.78 6.04
CA MET A 591 -9.74 -6.23 6.11
C MET A 591 -8.45 -6.49 6.90
N LEU A 592 -8.29 -7.70 7.41
CA LEU A 592 -7.02 -8.17 7.95
C LEU A 592 -6.74 -9.57 7.46
N PHE A 593 -5.69 -9.73 6.66
CA PHE A 593 -5.20 -11.04 6.27
C PHE A 593 -3.71 -11.23 6.56
N ALA A 594 -3.32 -12.49 6.72
CA ALA A 594 -1.95 -12.93 6.51
C ALA A 594 -1.96 -14.14 5.55
N PHE A 595 -1.35 -13.97 4.39
CA PHE A 595 -1.20 -15.03 3.39
C PHE A 595 0.15 -15.72 3.58
N PHE A 596 0.17 -17.04 3.54
CA PHE A 596 1.39 -17.84 3.60
C PHE A 596 1.51 -18.69 2.35
N GLY A 597 2.68 -18.65 1.74
CA GLY A 597 3.13 -19.63 0.78
C GLY A 597 3.66 -20.87 1.46
N ALA A 598 3.10 -22.04 1.15
CA ALA A 598 3.48 -23.29 1.77
C ALA A 598 3.56 -24.47 0.78
N THR A 599 4.37 -25.48 1.13
CA THR A 599 4.42 -26.78 0.46
C THR A 599 4.25 -27.91 1.47
N SER A 600 3.66 -29.02 1.06
CA SER A 600 3.52 -30.18 1.95
C SER A 600 4.88 -30.81 2.26
N THR A 601 4.98 -31.55 3.36
CA THR A 601 6.11 -32.46 3.61
C THR A 601 5.81 -33.89 3.20
N THR A 602 4.56 -34.21 2.86
CA THR A 602 4.12 -35.57 2.45
C THR A 602 4.45 -35.85 0.99
N LYS A 603 4.75 -37.12 0.67
CA LYS A 603 4.93 -37.61 -0.69
C LYS A 603 4.05 -38.85 -0.91
N PRO A 604 3.11 -38.87 -1.89
CA PRO A 604 2.75 -37.75 -2.77
C PRO A 604 2.17 -36.57 -1.98
N SER A 605 2.27 -35.36 -2.54
CA SER A 605 1.80 -34.14 -1.88
C SER A 605 0.30 -34.22 -1.59
N SER A 606 -0.08 -33.75 -0.39
CA SER A 606 -1.46 -33.60 0.05
C SER A 606 -1.79 -32.14 0.36
N PRO A 607 -3.06 -31.72 0.26
CA PRO A 607 -3.48 -30.41 0.73
C PRO A 607 -3.14 -30.19 2.21
N ILE A 608 -2.55 -29.04 2.54
CA ILE A 608 -2.29 -28.59 3.89
C ILE A 608 -3.61 -28.07 4.45
N LYS A 609 -4.19 -28.84 5.37
CA LYS A 609 -5.44 -28.44 6.02
C LYS A 609 -5.17 -27.49 7.18
N THR A 610 -6.00 -26.45 7.30
CA THR A 610 -5.95 -25.46 8.37
C THR A 610 -7.31 -25.36 9.06
N TYR A 611 -7.32 -25.26 10.39
CA TYR A 611 -8.55 -25.10 11.17
C TYR A 611 -8.28 -24.24 12.40
N ALA A 612 -9.29 -23.58 12.96
CA ALA A 612 -9.12 -22.75 14.15
C ALA A 612 -8.88 -23.56 15.45
N PHE A 613 -8.94 -24.89 15.38
CA PHE A 613 -8.76 -25.82 16.50
C PHE A 613 -7.48 -26.66 16.32
N PRO A 614 -6.69 -26.98 17.37
CA PRO A 614 -5.53 -27.86 17.21
C PRO A 614 -5.92 -29.31 16.84
N PRO A 615 -5.12 -30.03 16.04
CA PRO A 615 -5.32 -31.45 15.81
C PRO A 615 -5.12 -32.27 17.10
N ASP A 616 -5.71 -33.46 17.14
CA ASP A 616 -5.61 -34.37 18.28
C ASP A 616 -4.16 -34.65 18.68
N GLY A 617 -3.86 -34.55 19.99
CA GLY A 617 -2.53 -34.83 20.54
C GLY A 617 -1.48 -33.73 20.40
N ALA A 618 -1.73 -32.65 19.65
CA ALA A 618 -0.74 -31.58 19.43
C ALA A 618 -0.63 -30.53 20.56
N LEU A 619 -1.22 -30.84 21.73
CA LEU A 619 -1.30 -30.08 22.98
C LEU A 619 -2.07 -28.74 22.94
N ALA A 620 -3.02 -28.65 23.87
CA ALA A 620 -3.48 -27.40 24.46
C ALA A 620 -3.65 -27.61 25.98
N THR A 621 -2.79 -26.98 26.79
CA THR A 621 -3.37 -26.23 27.89
C THR A 621 -4.28 -25.23 27.19
N GLY A 622 -5.60 -25.44 27.24
CA GLY A 622 -6.50 -24.40 26.74
C GLY A 622 -6.20 -23.08 27.44
N PRO A 623 -6.77 -21.96 26.98
CA PRO A 623 -6.53 -20.65 27.61
C PRO A 623 -7.00 -20.58 29.08
N VAL A 624 -7.55 -21.67 29.63
CA VAL A 624 -8.09 -21.79 30.99
C VAL A 624 -7.94 -23.25 31.48
N ALA A 625 -7.80 -23.45 32.80
CA ALA A 625 -7.91 -24.77 33.42
C ALA A 625 -9.29 -25.38 33.14
N GLY A 626 -9.34 -26.66 32.76
CA GLY A 626 -10.59 -27.34 32.38
C GLY A 626 -10.86 -28.62 33.16
N LYS A 627 -12.12 -28.85 33.53
CA LYS A 627 -12.66 -30.09 34.09
C LYS A 627 -14.03 -30.39 33.47
N LEU A 628 -14.36 -31.66 33.28
CA LEU A 628 -15.71 -32.09 32.92
C LEU A 628 -16.61 -32.13 34.17
N THR A 629 -17.79 -31.51 34.07
CA THR A 629 -18.87 -31.66 35.05
C THR A 629 -19.85 -32.73 34.55
N PRO A 630 -20.72 -33.29 35.41
CA PRO A 630 -21.73 -34.25 34.96
C PRO A 630 -22.61 -33.75 33.81
N VAL A 631 -22.88 -32.43 33.78
CA VAL A 631 -23.62 -31.78 32.69
C VAL A 631 -22.86 -31.88 31.37
N LEU A 632 -21.53 -31.71 31.38
CA LEU A 632 -20.70 -31.83 30.18
C LEU A 632 -20.46 -33.27 29.77
N GLU A 633 -20.28 -34.18 30.74
CA GLU A 633 -20.15 -35.62 30.46
C GLU A 633 -21.40 -36.14 29.73
N GLY A 634 -22.58 -35.64 30.07
CA GLY A 634 -23.84 -35.94 29.40
C GLY A 634 -23.91 -35.50 27.92
N LEU A 635 -23.01 -34.63 27.45
CA LEU A 635 -22.96 -34.22 26.04
C LEU A 635 -22.29 -35.25 25.14
N VAL A 636 -21.51 -36.19 25.69
CA VAL A 636 -20.78 -37.18 24.90
C VAL A 636 -21.77 -38.10 24.16
N GLY A 637 -21.64 -38.17 22.84
CA GLY A 637 -22.52 -38.99 22.01
C GLY A 637 -22.70 -38.44 20.59
N THR A 638 -23.65 -39.04 19.86
CA THR A 638 -24.07 -38.59 18.54
C THR A 638 -25.49 -38.04 18.60
N TRP A 639 -25.69 -36.90 17.98
CA TRP A 639 -26.88 -36.09 18.12
C TRP A 639 -27.42 -35.68 16.77
N ASP A 640 -28.74 -35.68 16.62
CA ASP A 640 -29.40 -34.99 15.52
C ASP A 640 -29.73 -33.58 16.00
N THR A 641 -29.50 -32.59 15.13
CA THR A 641 -29.72 -31.18 15.45
C THR A 641 -30.72 -30.58 14.48
N THR A 642 -31.70 -29.83 15.00
CA THR A 642 -32.55 -28.96 14.20
C THR A 642 -32.27 -27.51 14.56
N ILE A 643 -32.23 -26.64 13.56
CA ILE A 643 -31.94 -25.22 13.73
C ILE A 643 -32.97 -24.41 12.96
N ASP A 644 -33.73 -23.59 13.67
CA ASP A 644 -34.67 -22.63 13.12
C ASP A 644 -34.02 -21.24 13.15
N PHE A 645 -33.69 -20.71 11.97
CA PHE A 645 -33.17 -19.35 11.79
C PHE A 645 -34.30 -18.38 11.50
N LYS A 646 -34.46 -17.33 12.31
CA LYS A 646 -35.41 -16.24 12.03
C LYS A 646 -34.65 -15.01 11.56
N LEU A 647 -34.84 -14.66 10.28
CA LEU A 647 -34.23 -13.48 9.67
C LEU A 647 -35.29 -12.70 8.88
N GLY A 648 -35.53 -11.43 9.26
CA GLY A 648 -36.43 -10.54 8.53
C GLY A 648 -37.87 -11.06 8.37
N GLY A 649 -38.39 -11.79 9.37
CA GLY A 649 -39.75 -12.37 9.35
C GLY A 649 -39.88 -13.70 8.60
N ARG A 650 -38.78 -14.27 8.06
CA ARG A 650 -38.75 -15.61 7.46
C ARG A 650 -38.05 -16.60 8.39
N THR A 651 -38.56 -17.83 8.46
CA THR A 651 -37.94 -18.94 9.21
C THR A 651 -37.31 -19.92 8.23
N ILE A 652 -36.01 -20.19 8.37
CA ILE A 652 -35.28 -21.21 7.61
C ILE A 652 -34.95 -22.35 8.57
N LYS A 653 -35.36 -23.58 8.22
CA LYS A 653 -35.06 -24.77 9.02
C LYS A 653 -33.87 -25.52 8.42
N LEU A 654 -32.85 -25.77 9.25
CA LEU A 654 -31.73 -26.64 8.92
C LEU A 654 -31.76 -27.87 9.81
N THR A 655 -31.29 -28.99 9.27
CA THR A 655 -31.01 -30.19 10.03
C THR A 655 -29.52 -30.49 9.96
N GLY A 656 -29.01 -31.25 10.92
CA GLY A 656 -27.60 -31.58 11.00
C GLY A 656 -27.35 -32.72 11.95
N ASN A 657 -26.09 -33.11 12.05
CA ASN A 657 -25.61 -34.05 13.03
C ASN A 657 -24.45 -33.46 13.82
N GLU A 658 -24.35 -33.85 15.09
CA GLU A 658 -23.24 -33.50 15.95
C GLU A 658 -22.63 -34.74 16.60
N VAL A 659 -21.30 -34.84 16.60
CA VAL A 659 -20.57 -35.87 17.33
C VAL A 659 -19.77 -35.19 18.43
N ALA A 660 -20.04 -35.54 19.68
CA ALA A 660 -19.40 -34.99 20.85
C ALA A 660 -18.63 -36.08 21.61
N GLU A 661 -17.38 -35.79 21.97
CA GLU A 661 -16.48 -36.74 22.62
C GLU A 661 -15.56 -36.03 23.62
N THR A 662 -14.96 -36.80 24.54
CA THR A 662 -13.96 -36.26 25.46
C THR A 662 -12.65 -36.01 24.71
N ALA A 663 -12.05 -34.83 24.90
CA ALA A 663 -10.77 -34.44 24.29
C ALA A 663 -9.76 -33.96 25.34
N PHE A 664 -8.49 -33.88 24.94
CA PHE A 664 -7.36 -33.36 25.74
C PHE A 664 -7.23 -33.99 27.14
N GLY A 665 -7.24 -35.32 27.20
CA GLY A 665 -7.09 -36.06 28.46
C GLY A 665 -8.31 -35.89 29.38
N GLY A 666 -9.51 -35.77 28.81
CA GLY A 666 -10.76 -35.68 29.56
C GLY A 666 -11.01 -34.32 30.22
N LYS A 667 -10.36 -33.26 29.72
CA LYS A 667 -10.56 -31.89 30.24
C LYS A 667 -11.63 -31.11 29.48
N TYR A 668 -11.94 -31.51 28.25
CA TYR A 668 -12.89 -30.82 27.38
C TYR A 668 -13.84 -31.80 26.71
N ILE A 669 -15.02 -31.33 26.35
CA ILE A 669 -15.86 -31.94 25.32
C ILE A 669 -15.52 -31.27 23.99
N ARG A 670 -15.16 -32.07 22.99
CA ARG A 670 -15.08 -31.66 21.59
C ARG A 670 -16.37 -32.07 20.91
N ALA A 671 -17.14 -31.11 20.41
CA ALA A 671 -18.36 -31.33 19.64
C ALA A 671 -18.16 -30.89 18.19
N LEU A 672 -18.37 -31.79 17.24
CA LEU A 672 -18.25 -31.57 15.79
C LEU A 672 -19.66 -31.55 15.19
N ALA A 673 -20.18 -30.37 14.88
CA ALA A 673 -21.47 -30.21 14.22
C ALA A 673 -21.28 -30.08 12.71
N LYS A 674 -22.16 -30.69 11.91
CA LYS A 674 -22.26 -30.51 10.45
C LYS A 674 -23.70 -30.25 10.07
N ASN A 675 -23.94 -29.28 9.20
CA ASN A 675 -25.27 -29.03 8.64
C ASN A 675 -25.49 -29.87 7.36
N SER A 676 -26.76 -30.14 7.04
CA SER A 676 -27.16 -30.92 5.86
C SER A 676 -27.19 -30.14 4.53
N ALA A 677 -27.04 -28.82 4.58
CA ALA A 677 -27.23 -27.94 3.42
C ALA A 677 -25.94 -27.69 2.62
N ASP A 678 -24.79 -27.59 3.29
CA ASP A 678 -23.52 -27.25 2.63
C ASP A 678 -22.30 -28.00 3.19
N GLU A 679 -22.52 -29.02 4.04
CA GLU A 679 -21.50 -29.80 4.76
C GLU A 679 -20.51 -28.95 5.58
N ARG A 680 -20.77 -27.65 5.76
CA ARG A 680 -19.99 -26.80 6.64
C ARG A 680 -20.23 -27.21 8.09
N GLY A 681 -19.17 -27.16 8.86
CA GLY A 681 -19.18 -27.63 10.24
C GLY A 681 -18.66 -26.61 11.22
N ALA A 682 -19.08 -26.77 12.47
CA ALA A 682 -18.57 -26.04 13.62
C ALA A 682 -17.96 -27.02 14.62
N ILE A 683 -16.88 -26.61 15.26
CA ILE A 683 -16.23 -27.31 16.36
C ILE A 683 -16.49 -26.50 17.63
N PHE A 684 -17.00 -27.17 18.66
CA PHE A 684 -17.19 -26.60 19.98
C PHE A 684 -16.20 -27.27 20.94
N LEU A 685 -15.51 -26.46 21.74
CA LEU A 685 -14.75 -26.93 22.89
C LEU A 685 -15.40 -26.46 24.16
N ILE A 686 -15.91 -27.39 24.95
CA ILE A 686 -16.69 -27.07 26.13
C ILE A 686 -15.95 -27.60 27.36
N THR A 687 -15.78 -26.76 28.36
CA THR A 687 -15.20 -27.12 29.66
C THR A 687 -15.85 -26.33 30.78
N PHE A 688 -15.59 -26.74 32.02
CA PHE A 688 -15.79 -25.92 33.20
C PHE A 688 -14.44 -25.42 33.73
N ASP A 689 -14.37 -24.12 34.03
CA ASP A 689 -13.24 -23.50 34.72
C ASP A 689 -13.52 -23.51 36.23
N PRO A 690 -12.78 -24.34 37.01
CA PRO A 690 -12.99 -24.40 38.45
C PRO A 690 -12.53 -23.13 39.18
N ALA A 691 -11.62 -22.35 38.62
CA ALA A 691 -11.12 -21.13 39.26
C ALA A 691 -12.13 -19.99 39.16
N ALA A 692 -12.74 -19.82 37.99
CA ALA A 692 -13.77 -18.81 37.76
C ALA A 692 -15.19 -19.29 38.11
N ASN A 693 -15.38 -20.58 38.41
CA ASN A 693 -16.69 -21.21 38.60
C ASN A 693 -17.66 -20.95 37.43
N THR A 694 -17.14 -21.03 36.19
CA THR A 694 -17.91 -20.75 34.97
C THR A 694 -17.69 -21.83 33.92
N TYR A 695 -18.69 -22.05 33.08
CA TYR A 695 -18.55 -22.85 31.88
C TYR A 695 -17.90 -22.01 30.78
N ARG A 696 -17.08 -22.65 29.95
CA ARG A 696 -16.43 -22.03 28.80
C ARG A 696 -16.73 -22.85 27.57
N ASN A 697 -17.15 -22.19 26.50
CA ASN A 697 -17.38 -22.81 25.21
C ASN A 697 -16.69 -21.98 24.12
N TRP A 698 -15.76 -22.57 23.39
CA TRP A 698 -15.17 -21.96 22.21
C TRP A 698 -15.77 -22.59 20.97
N MET A 699 -16.48 -21.77 20.19
CA MET A 699 -17.04 -22.16 18.90
C MET A 699 -16.09 -21.72 17.79
N TYR A 700 -15.79 -22.66 16.91
CA TYR A 700 -14.97 -22.48 15.73
C TYR A 700 -15.74 -22.96 14.50
N ASP A 701 -16.01 -22.11 13.52
CA ASP A 701 -16.67 -22.57 12.28
C ASP A 701 -15.69 -22.72 11.10
N SER A 702 -16.17 -23.31 10.01
CA SER A 702 -15.40 -23.48 8.78
C SER A 702 -15.10 -22.18 8.03
N LEU A 703 -15.64 -21.03 8.47
CA LEU A 703 -15.36 -19.70 7.93
C LEU A 703 -14.26 -18.97 8.73
N GLY A 704 -13.70 -19.64 9.75
CA GLY A 704 -12.68 -19.09 10.63
C GLY A 704 -13.25 -18.19 11.72
N THR A 705 -14.58 -18.21 11.96
CA THR A 705 -15.20 -17.58 13.13
C THR A 705 -14.69 -18.24 14.40
N GLU A 706 -14.28 -17.42 15.37
CA GLU A 706 -14.02 -17.86 16.73
C GLU A 706 -14.90 -17.04 17.67
N ILE A 707 -15.73 -17.72 18.47
CA ILE A 707 -16.53 -17.06 19.52
C ILE A 707 -16.27 -17.79 20.83
N ALA A 708 -15.88 -17.02 21.86
CA ALA A 708 -15.71 -17.52 23.21
C ALA A 708 -16.92 -17.14 24.07
N TRP A 709 -17.64 -18.16 24.53
CA TRP A 709 -18.80 -18.05 25.41
C TRP A 709 -18.41 -18.31 26.86
N THR A 710 -19.05 -17.57 27.76
CA THR A 710 -19.01 -17.81 29.20
C THR A 710 -20.40 -18.22 29.66
N GLY A 711 -20.51 -19.33 30.37
CA GLY A 711 -21.77 -19.94 30.78
C GLY A 711 -21.91 -20.03 32.29
N THR A 712 -23.14 -19.86 32.79
CA THR A 712 -23.52 -20.14 34.18
C THR A 712 -24.63 -21.18 34.19
N HIS A 713 -24.48 -22.24 35.00
CA HIS A 713 -25.47 -23.31 35.14
C HIS A 713 -26.39 -23.04 36.33
N ASP A 714 -27.70 -23.04 36.09
CA ASP A 714 -28.71 -23.11 37.13
C ASP A 714 -29.14 -24.57 37.31
N ALA A 715 -28.75 -25.16 38.44
CA ALA A 715 -29.07 -26.55 38.76
C ALA A 715 -30.57 -26.80 39.01
N LYS A 716 -31.37 -25.77 39.33
CA LYS A 716 -32.81 -25.93 39.61
C LYS A 716 -33.62 -26.07 38.31
N THR A 717 -33.29 -25.26 37.32
CA THR A 717 -33.94 -25.30 36.00
C THR A 717 -33.21 -26.24 35.03
N ASN A 718 -32.01 -26.68 35.41
CA ASN A 718 -31.07 -27.42 34.57
C ASN A 718 -30.79 -26.67 33.25
N GLU A 719 -30.51 -25.38 33.36
CA GLU A 719 -30.25 -24.49 32.22
C GLU A 719 -28.84 -23.91 32.30
N ILE A 720 -28.11 -23.87 31.18
CA ILE A 720 -26.89 -23.06 31.07
C ILE A 720 -27.21 -21.80 30.28
N THR A 721 -27.00 -20.64 30.90
CA THR A 721 -27.06 -19.36 30.21
C THR A 721 -25.65 -18.95 29.80
N TRP A 722 -25.45 -18.83 28.50
CA TRP A 722 -24.22 -18.40 27.85
C TRP A 722 -24.31 -16.94 27.44
N ALA A 723 -23.21 -16.22 27.63
CA ALA A 723 -23.01 -14.89 27.09
C ALA A 723 -21.67 -14.83 26.36
N ALA A 724 -21.65 -14.11 25.25
CA ALA A 724 -20.44 -13.75 24.54
C ALA A 724 -20.53 -12.32 24.05
N ASP A 725 -19.42 -11.60 24.11
CA ASP A 725 -19.26 -10.35 23.39
C ASP A 725 -18.79 -10.72 21.97
N ILE A 726 -19.67 -10.57 20.99
CA ILE A 726 -19.46 -11.04 19.61
C ILE A 726 -18.69 -9.98 18.80
N ALA A 727 -18.99 -8.71 19.07
CA ALA A 727 -18.29 -7.53 18.57
C ALA A 727 -18.60 -6.35 19.50
N ASP A 728 -17.91 -5.22 19.34
CA ASP A 728 -18.19 -4.00 20.10
C ASP A 728 -19.67 -3.59 19.97
N GLY A 729 -20.39 -3.58 21.09
CA GLY A 729 -21.82 -3.23 21.13
C GLY A 729 -22.79 -4.34 20.68
N ILE A 730 -22.28 -5.51 20.25
CA ILE A 730 -23.09 -6.68 19.87
C ILE A 730 -22.85 -7.81 20.85
N ARG A 731 -23.91 -8.22 21.55
CA ARG A 731 -23.87 -9.31 22.52
C ARG A 731 -24.64 -10.50 21.98
N GLY A 732 -24.09 -11.68 22.23
CA GLY A 732 -24.78 -12.96 22.05
C GLY A 732 -25.24 -13.45 23.42
N GLU A 733 -26.52 -13.79 23.52
CA GLU A 733 -27.08 -14.48 24.68
C GLU A 733 -27.71 -15.78 24.20
N MET A 734 -27.29 -16.89 24.81
CA MET A 734 -27.77 -18.21 24.44
C MET A 734 -28.17 -18.98 25.68
N LYS A 735 -29.29 -19.69 25.65
CA LYS A 735 -29.74 -20.54 26.74
C LYS A 735 -29.81 -21.98 26.27
N TRP A 736 -29.21 -22.88 27.02
CA TRP A 736 -29.34 -24.33 26.81
C TRP A 736 -30.19 -24.89 27.92
N LYS A 737 -31.29 -25.54 27.55
CA LYS A 737 -32.21 -26.19 28.47
C LYS A 737 -32.14 -27.69 28.29
N PHE A 738 -31.53 -28.36 29.25
CA PHE A 738 -31.31 -29.80 29.19
C PHE A 738 -32.60 -30.55 29.50
N VAL A 739 -32.95 -31.51 28.65
CA VAL A 739 -34.15 -32.33 28.77
C VAL A 739 -33.80 -33.72 29.31
N ALA A 740 -34.74 -34.34 30.03
CA ALA A 740 -34.52 -35.62 30.71
C ALA A 740 -34.13 -36.79 29.78
N SER A 741 -34.40 -36.68 28.47
CA SER A 741 -34.01 -37.64 27.44
C SER A 741 -32.53 -37.57 27.03
N GLY A 742 -31.74 -36.69 27.65
CA GLY A 742 -30.30 -36.55 27.42
C GLY A 742 -29.90 -35.45 26.43
N GLY A 743 -30.86 -34.83 25.73
CA GLY A 743 -30.62 -33.71 24.81
C GLY A 743 -30.76 -32.33 25.45
N PHE A 744 -30.78 -31.28 24.63
CA PHE A 744 -31.17 -29.94 25.06
C PHE A 744 -31.82 -29.13 23.93
N THR A 745 -32.74 -28.26 24.30
CA THR A 745 -33.20 -27.17 23.42
C THR A 745 -32.35 -25.94 23.69
N TRP A 746 -32.16 -25.11 22.68
CA TRP A 746 -31.43 -23.87 22.84
C TRP A 746 -32.06 -22.72 22.07
N ASP A 747 -31.89 -21.52 22.62
CA ASP A 747 -32.26 -20.27 21.99
C ASP A 747 -31.04 -19.35 22.01
N LEU A 748 -30.78 -18.66 20.91
CA LEU A 748 -29.68 -17.72 20.73
C LEU A 748 -30.25 -16.42 20.17
N VAL A 749 -29.88 -15.32 20.81
CA VAL A 749 -30.16 -13.96 20.36
C VAL A 749 -28.84 -13.23 20.19
N ILE A 750 -28.62 -12.63 19.02
CA ILE A 750 -27.48 -11.77 18.74
C ILE A 750 -27.98 -10.39 18.34
N GLY A 751 -27.46 -9.35 18.98
CA GLY A 751 -27.73 -7.96 18.62
C GLY A 751 -27.36 -6.96 19.72
N PRO A 752 -27.57 -5.65 19.48
CA PRO A 752 -27.68 -4.65 20.54
C PRO A 752 -28.77 -5.04 21.56
N ARG A 753 -28.60 -4.66 22.83
CA ARG A 753 -29.52 -5.04 23.94
C ARG A 753 -31.00 -4.70 23.67
N ASP A 754 -31.25 -3.71 22.83
CA ASP A 754 -32.56 -3.15 22.51
C ASP A 754 -33.10 -3.57 21.13
N LYS A 755 -32.31 -4.26 20.30
CA LYS A 755 -32.72 -4.65 18.93
C LYS A 755 -32.06 -5.96 18.48
N PRO A 756 -32.74 -7.12 18.59
CA PRO A 756 -32.20 -8.38 18.10
C PRO A 756 -31.97 -8.32 16.58
N MET A 757 -30.77 -8.70 16.15
CA MET A 757 -30.37 -8.77 14.75
C MET A 757 -30.55 -10.19 14.18
N LEU A 758 -30.32 -11.18 15.03
CA LEU A 758 -30.44 -12.60 14.70
C LEU A 758 -31.06 -13.34 15.87
N GLU A 759 -32.09 -14.12 15.58
CA GLU A 759 -32.71 -15.04 16.51
C GLU A 759 -32.64 -16.45 15.92
N MET A 760 -32.13 -17.37 16.72
CA MET A 760 -32.00 -18.77 16.37
C MET A 760 -32.52 -19.61 17.53
N SER A 761 -33.20 -20.68 17.21
CA SER A 761 -33.59 -21.69 18.19
C SER A 761 -33.35 -23.06 17.62
N GLY A 762 -33.06 -24.04 18.46
CA GLY A 762 -32.82 -25.39 17.99
C GLY A 762 -33.07 -26.44 19.04
N ASP A 763 -33.17 -27.67 18.57
CA ASP A 763 -33.18 -28.87 19.40
C ASP A 763 -31.96 -29.72 19.06
N ARG A 764 -31.33 -30.25 20.10
CA ARG A 764 -30.34 -31.30 20.01
C ARG A 764 -30.89 -32.53 20.72
N SER A 765 -31.24 -33.55 19.94
CA SER A 765 -31.78 -34.80 20.45
C SER A 765 -30.81 -35.95 20.19
N ALA A 766 -30.73 -36.88 21.16
CA ALA A 766 -29.89 -38.05 21.02
C ALA A 766 -30.36 -38.88 19.82
N LYS A 767 -29.42 -39.29 18.96
CA LYS A 767 -29.76 -40.17 17.85
C LYS A 767 -30.25 -41.49 18.43
N LYS A 768 -31.51 -41.87 18.17
CA LYS A 768 -32.03 -43.19 18.57
C LYS A 768 -31.14 -44.25 17.91
N LYS A 769 -30.55 -45.11 18.73
CA LYS A 769 -29.72 -46.24 18.26
C LYS A 769 -30.49 -47.15 17.32
#